data_AF-A0A1B0BIU3-F1
#
_entry.id   AF-A0A1B0BIU3-F1
#
_cell.length_a   1.000
_cell.length_b   1.000
_cell.length_c   1.000
_cell.angle_alpha   90.00
_cell.angle_beta   90.00
_cell.angle_gamma   90.00
#
_symmetry.space_group_name_H-M   'P 1'
#
loop_
_entity.id
_entity.type
_entity.pdbx_description
1 polymer ?
#
loop_
_entity_poly.entity_id
_entity_poly.type
_entity_poly.pdbx_seq_one_letter_code
_entity_poly.pdbx_strand_id
1 'polypeptide(L)'
;MYIIPSIFQAVQGKLFGSKEIVALSCAWCHEVYHNKESCFNQSKIGEICTLGNYAPIIVPPSWIVKLPSKGNFKSSIRVNNKNNASNASKKMKNANKRNKQQQQKEERKEHRAFIVKPIPSTEVIPVIVFINPKSGGNQGVKLLGKFQQLLNPRQVFDLTQGGPKMGLEMFRKAPNLRVLACGGDGTVGWVLSILDQLNPPIVPVPAVGVLPLGTGNDLARALGWGGGYTDEPIGKILREIGMSQCVLMDRWRLRVTTNEDVADDQVDKSKDNVPLNVINNYFSFGVDAHIALEFHEAREAHPEKFNSRLRNKMYYGQMGGKDLILRQYRNLSQWVTLECDGTDYTAKLKDAGCHAVLFLNIPSYGGGTHPWNDSFGQSKAAIDDGLMEVVGLTTYQLPMLQAGMHGTCICQCRTARIVTNRTIPMQVDGEACRVKPSIIEMELLNKAVMLAKRKQGRADVQVNPLEKLQLIILRLSMDQYERYHYDKDMLRKVANKLGRIEIESQCDLEQVRNMLNAKFEESIAYPRVSQDWCFIDCCTAEHYFRIDRAQEHLHYICDIAVDELYILDHEAATMPQTPDQERSFAAYSQRQTQNDRRNIEHGERSGSTDDDELEMGFRSIKVQKWKSREDRLFSFNEEVFGYGFSSVLEQTSDAVLLAAQSGDLLMLRALHEQGYSLQSANKKGQTALHFACKYNHKDIVKYTILRASRRLINMADNERGQTALHVAAEHGRRDISVMLVAAGANIEARDLSGNTPMMTAFNKEFYEVATYLECKQIFIFLKCTHAT
;
A
#
# COMPACT_ATOMS: atom_id res chain seq x y z
N MET A 1 16.34 -19.30 -1.65
CA MET A 1 15.32 -20.29 -2.07
C MET A 1 15.81 -20.97 -3.35
N TYR A 2 15.88 -22.30 -3.43
CA TYR A 2 16.31 -22.97 -4.66
C TYR A 2 15.26 -22.86 -5.78
N ILE A 3 15.73 -22.65 -7.01
CA ILE A 3 14.90 -22.59 -8.21
C ILE A 3 14.36 -24.00 -8.52
N ILE A 4 13.07 -24.24 -8.27
CA ILE A 4 12.39 -25.51 -8.58
C ILE A 4 11.42 -25.34 -9.76
N PRO A 5 11.12 -26.40 -10.56
CA PRO A 5 10.35 -26.28 -11.79
C PRO A 5 8.94 -25.67 -11.62
N SER A 6 8.31 -25.87 -10.46
CA SER A 6 6.98 -25.33 -10.13
C SER A 6 6.94 -23.80 -9.93
N ILE A 7 8.10 -23.13 -9.94
CA ILE A 7 8.22 -21.68 -9.78
C ILE A 7 8.15 -20.95 -11.14
N PHE A 8 8.36 -21.65 -12.26
CA PHE A 8 8.40 -21.01 -13.56
C PHE A 8 7.03 -20.83 -14.19
N GLN A 9 6.77 -19.63 -14.70
CA GLN A 9 5.65 -19.33 -15.58
C GLN A 9 6.10 -19.47 -17.04
N ALA A 10 5.32 -20.22 -17.82
CA ALA A 10 5.55 -20.39 -19.24
C ALA A 10 5.13 -19.15 -20.02
N VAL A 11 6.05 -18.58 -20.79
CA VAL A 11 5.80 -17.47 -21.71
C VAL A 11 5.51 -18.04 -23.09
N GLN A 12 4.28 -17.87 -23.56
CA GLN A 12 3.81 -18.38 -24.85
C GLN A 12 4.04 -17.36 -25.95
N GLY A 13 4.69 -17.78 -27.04
CA GLY A 13 4.75 -17.05 -28.29
C GLY A 13 3.69 -17.57 -29.26
N LYS A 14 3.03 -16.67 -29.99
CA LYS A 14 2.19 -17.04 -31.13
C LYS A 14 3.03 -16.94 -32.39
N LEU A 15 3.47 -18.07 -32.92
CA LEU A 15 3.90 -18.20 -34.32
C LEU A 15 2.90 -19.13 -35.02
N PHE A 16 2.34 -18.66 -36.15
CA PHE A 16 1.55 -19.48 -37.09
C PHE A 16 0.40 -20.29 -36.46
N GLY A 17 -0.38 -19.69 -35.55
CA GLY A 17 -1.61 -20.30 -35.03
C GLY A 17 -1.43 -21.38 -33.95
N SER A 18 -0.19 -21.77 -33.62
CA SER A 18 0.11 -22.65 -32.49
C SER A 18 0.68 -21.85 -31.31
N LYS A 19 0.29 -22.21 -30.08
CA LYS A 19 0.82 -21.61 -28.84
C LYS A 19 2.03 -22.44 -28.41
N GLU A 20 3.23 -21.95 -28.69
CA GLU A 20 4.47 -22.62 -28.27
C GLU A 20 5.08 -21.89 -27.07
N ILE A 21 5.64 -22.62 -26.12
CA ILE A 21 6.33 -22.04 -24.95
C ILE A 21 7.73 -21.62 -25.41
N VAL A 22 7.98 -20.33 -25.51
CA VAL A 22 9.23 -19.76 -26.05
C VAL A 22 10.22 -19.44 -24.93
N ALA A 23 9.73 -19.15 -23.71
CA ALA A 23 10.56 -18.82 -22.56
C ALA A 23 9.89 -19.24 -21.24
N LEU A 24 10.70 -19.37 -20.19
CA LEU A 24 10.30 -19.64 -18.81
C LEU A 24 10.69 -18.42 -17.96
N SER A 25 9.75 -17.88 -17.20
CA SER A 25 10.00 -16.74 -16.29
C SER A 25 9.86 -17.19 -14.84
N CYS A 26 10.84 -16.88 -13.99
CA CYS A 26 10.75 -17.18 -12.57
C CYS A 26 9.65 -16.32 -11.92
N ALA A 27 8.69 -16.93 -11.22
CA ALA A 27 7.60 -16.20 -10.58
C ALA A 27 8.04 -15.22 -9.48
N TRP A 28 9.28 -15.34 -8.96
CA TRP A 28 9.78 -14.52 -7.85
C TRP A 28 10.80 -13.46 -8.29
N CYS A 29 11.89 -13.85 -8.95
CA CYS A 29 12.89 -12.90 -9.44
C CYS A 29 12.57 -12.32 -10.81
N HIS A 30 11.56 -12.85 -11.51
CA HIS A 30 11.15 -12.45 -12.87
C HIS A 30 12.23 -12.58 -13.93
N GLU A 31 13.35 -13.26 -13.64
CA GLU A 31 14.32 -13.61 -14.67
C GLU A 31 13.67 -14.51 -15.73
N VAL A 32 13.96 -14.21 -16.98
CA VAL A 32 13.40 -14.90 -18.14
C VAL A 32 14.51 -15.71 -18.80
N TYR A 33 14.27 -17.00 -18.95
CA TYR A 33 15.15 -17.95 -19.62
C TYR A 33 14.49 -18.40 -20.91
N HIS A 34 15.25 -18.48 -22.01
CA HIS A 34 14.72 -19.10 -23.23
C HIS A 34 14.44 -20.58 -22.98
N ASN A 35 13.35 -21.10 -23.55
CA ASN A 35 12.97 -22.51 -23.47
C ASN A 35 13.84 -23.35 -24.42
N LYS A 36 15.16 -23.32 -24.22
CA LYS A 36 16.19 -24.06 -24.95
C LYS A 36 17.18 -24.60 -23.92
N GLU A 37 17.67 -25.82 -24.12
CA GLU A 37 18.62 -26.46 -23.20
C GLU A 37 19.91 -25.65 -22.97
N SER A 38 20.31 -24.82 -23.93
CA SER A 38 21.46 -23.91 -23.79
C SER A 38 21.23 -22.74 -22.84
N CYS A 39 19.98 -22.38 -22.56
CA CYS A 39 19.61 -21.24 -21.72
C CYS A 39 18.92 -21.66 -20.41
N PHE A 40 18.25 -22.81 -20.38
CA PHE A 40 17.61 -23.37 -19.20
C PHE A 40 17.92 -24.86 -19.10
N ASN A 41 18.77 -25.24 -18.13
CA ASN A 41 19.26 -26.61 -17.96
C ASN A 41 19.08 -27.08 -16.50
N GLN A 42 19.40 -28.35 -16.24
CA GLN A 42 19.23 -28.94 -14.91
C GLN A 42 20.14 -28.32 -13.84
N SER A 43 21.26 -27.70 -14.22
CA SER A 43 22.12 -26.96 -13.29
C SER A 43 21.49 -25.65 -12.79
N LYS A 44 20.60 -25.03 -13.60
CA LYS A 44 19.80 -23.88 -13.18
C LYS A 44 18.69 -24.23 -12.19
N ILE A 45 18.27 -25.50 -12.13
CA ILE A 45 17.21 -26.03 -11.24
C ILE A 45 17.72 -26.25 -9.79
N GLY A 46 18.87 -25.69 -9.43
CA GLY A 46 19.41 -25.68 -8.08
C GLY A 46 20.08 -24.36 -7.70
N GLU A 47 19.93 -23.30 -8.51
CA GLU A 47 20.44 -21.98 -8.15
C GLU A 47 19.53 -21.31 -7.11
N ILE A 48 20.10 -20.44 -6.28
CA ILE A 48 19.36 -19.71 -5.26
C ILE A 48 18.70 -18.50 -5.93
N CYS A 49 17.37 -18.49 -5.98
CA CYS A 49 16.59 -17.33 -6.38
C CYS A 49 16.80 -16.19 -5.38
N THR A 50 17.23 -15.03 -5.90
CA THR A 50 17.47 -13.79 -5.15
C THR A 50 16.22 -12.95 -4.93
N LEU A 51 15.04 -13.42 -5.38
CA LEU A 51 13.76 -12.67 -5.39
C LEU A 51 13.80 -11.37 -6.23
N GLY A 52 14.88 -11.11 -6.95
CA GLY A 52 15.03 -10.02 -7.90
C GLY A 52 14.95 -8.63 -7.27
N ASN A 53 14.51 -7.64 -8.06
CA ASN A 53 14.50 -6.21 -7.68
C ASN A 53 13.55 -5.86 -6.52
N TYR A 54 12.68 -6.80 -6.13
CA TYR A 54 11.67 -6.62 -5.08
C TYR A 54 11.95 -7.52 -3.86
N ALA A 55 13.16 -8.08 -3.75
CA ALA A 55 13.52 -8.99 -2.67
C ALA A 55 13.18 -8.48 -1.25
N PRO A 56 13.43 -7.19 -0.90
CA PRO A 56 13.11 -6.70 0.45
C PRO A 56 11.61 -6.71 0.76
N ILE A 57 10.75 -6.59 -0.26
CA ILE A 57 9.31 -6.42 -0.07
C ILE A 57 8.49 -7.71 -0.29
N ILE A 58 9.09 -8.72 -0.91
CA ILE A 58 8.45 -10.02 -1.16
C ILE A 58 8.53 -10.89 0.10
N VAL A 59 7.40 -11.47 0.48
CA VAL A 59 7.37 -12.54 1.48
C VAL A 59 7.79 -13.84 0.79
N PRO A 60 8.94 -14.42 1.16
CA PRO A 60 9.42 -15.63 0.52
C PRO A 60 8.51 -16.82 0.92
N PRO A 61 8.34 -17.81 0.03
CA PRO A 61 7.60 -19.03 0.34
C PRO A 61 8.12 -19.80 1.55
N SER A 62 9.39 -19.62 1.95
CA SER A 62 9.94 -20.20 3.17
C SER A 62 9.22 -19.74 4.43
N TRP A 63 8.55 -18.59 4.41
CA TRP A 63 7.72 -18.13 5.52
C TRP A 63 6.36 -18.85 5.58
N ILE A 64 5.93 -19.54 4.52
CA ILE A 64 4.59 -20.12 4.42
C ILE A 64 4.64 -21.58 4.84
N VAL A 65 4.12 -21.88 6.04
CA VAL A 65 4.05 -23.24 6.57
C VAL A 65 2.64 -23.78 6.38
N LYS A 66 2.51 -24.87 5.60
CA LYS A 66 1.22 -25.54 5.39
C LYS A 66 0.83 -26.31 6.65
N LEU A 67 -0.38 -26.09 7.14
CA LEU A 67 -0.89 -26.83 8.30
C LEU A 67 -1.37 -28.23 7.88
N PRO A 68 -1.11 -29.29 8.66
CA PRO A 68 -1.65 -30.61 8.39
C PRO A 68 -3.18 -30.60 8.42
N SER A 69 -3.83 -31.18 7.40
CA SER A 69 -5.29 -31.39 7.45
C SER A 69 -5.61 -32.42 8.54
N LYS A 70 -6.56 -32.12 9.44
CA LYS A 70 -7.02 -33.06 10.47
C LYS A 70 -7.38 -34.39 9.80
N GLY A 71 -6.66 -35.47 10.12
CA GLY A 71 -6.92 -36.83 9.64
C GLY A 71 -5.74 -37.59 9.01
N ASN A 72 -4.58 -36.97 8.77
CA ASN A 72 -3.45 -37.66 8.12
C ASN A 72 -2.15 -37.68 8.95
N PHE A 73 -2.25 -37.70 10.29
CA PHE A 73 -1.09 -37.97 11.14
C PHE A 73 -0.96 -39.48 11.33
N LYS A 74 -0.23 -40.14 10.42
CA LYS A 74 0.50 -41.35 10.81
C LYS A 74 1.70 -40.85 11.61
N SER A 75 1.52 -40.75 12.93
CA SER A 75 2.67 -40.69 13.83
C SER A 75 3.63 -41.80 13.42
N SER A 76 4.91 -41.47 13.28
CA SER A 76 6.04 -42.35 13.09
C SER A 76 6.26 -43.26 14.32
N ILE A 77 5.23 -44.02 14.66
CA ILE A 77 5.24 -45.10 15.64
C ILE A 77 4.95 -46.37 14.84
N ARG A 78 6.01 -47.03 14.39
CA ARG A 78 5.93 -48.41 13.90
C ARG A 78 5.87 -49.32 15.13
N VAL A 79 4.74 -49.33 15.83
CA VAL A 79 4.46 -50.36 16.84
C VAL A 79 3.74 -51.51 16.15
N ASN A 80 4.52 -52.55 15.92
CA ASN A 80 4.06 -53.84 15.43
C ASN A 80 3.27 -54.53 16.54
N ASN A 81 1.94 -54.43 16.54
CA ASN A 81 1.09 -55.33 17.33
C ASN A 81 0.08 -56.02 16.41
N LYS A 82 0.40 -57.27 16.08
CA LYS A 82 -0.57 -58.28 15.68
C LYS A 82 -1.50 -58.57 16.88
N ASN A 83 -2.73 -58.98 16.56
CA ASN A 83 -3.76 -59.58 17.43
C ASN A 83 -4.79 -58.60 18.02
N ASN A 84 -5.88 -58.36 17.28
CA ASN A 84 -7.19 -58.96 17.60
C ASN A 84 -8.29 -58.27 16.80
N ALA A 85 -8.68 -58.90 15.69
CA ALA A 85 -10.01 -58.71 15.13
C ALA A 85 -10.94 -59.69 15.86
N SER A 86 -11.90 -59.18 16.64
CA SER A 86 -13.26 -59.72 16.74
C SER A 86 -14.05 -59.02 17.85
N ASN A 87 -15.33 -58.80 17.58
CA ASN A 87 -16.42 -58.56 18.53
C ASN A 87 -16.46 -57.19 19.23
N ALA A 88 -17.35 -56.31 18.74
CA ALA A 88 -18.63 -56.03 19.43
C ALA A 88 -19.34 -54.85 18.78
N SER A 89 -20.19 -55.18 17.80
CA SER A 89 -21.42 -54.44 17.56
C SER A 89 -22.37 -54.65 18.76
N LYS A 90 -23.04 -53.56 19.17
CA LYS A 90 -24.17 -53.43 20.13
C LYS A 90 -23.86 -52.77 21.48
N LYS A 91 -24.09 -51.46 21.56
CA LYS A 91 -25.03 -50.90 22.56
C LYS A 91 -25.59 -49.54 22.13
N MET A 92 -26.92 -49.50 22.20
CA MET A 92 -27.91 -48.42 22.03
C MET A 92 -27.42 -47.01 22.38
N LYS A 93 -27.72 -45.96 21.60
CA LYS A 93 -29.03 -45.25 21.54
C LYS A 93 -29.69 -45.06 22.92
N ASN A 94 -29.30 -44.03 23.66
CA ASN A 94 -30.20 -43.08 24.34
C ASN A 94 -29.44 -42.24 25.38
N ALA A 95 -29.05 -41.02 25.01
CA ALA A 95 -28.95 -39.87 25.92
C ALA A 95 -28.88 -38.60 25.07
N ASN A 96 -30.04 -38.22 24.52
CA ASN A 96 -30.26 -36.88 23.99
C ASN A 96 -30.20 -35.87 25.15
N LYS A 97 -29.79 -34.64 24.83
CA LYS A 97 -29.90 -33.42 25.67
C LYS A 97 -28.97 -33.34 26.89
N ARG A 98 -27.71 -32.92 26.67
CA ARG A 98 -27.02 -31.99 27.59
C ARG A 98 -25.80 -31.26 27.04
N ASN A 99 -25.25 -31.62 25.87
CA ASN A 99 -24.09 -30.92 25.27
C ASN A 99 -24.41 -29.89 24.17
N LYS A 100 -25.66 -29.39 24.08
CA LYS A 100 -26.03 -28.33 23.12
C LYS A 100 -25.81 -26.90 23.64
N GLN A 101 -25.33 -26.72 24.87
CA GLN A 101 -25.04 -25.39 25.45
C GLN A 101 -23.55 -25.08 25.64
N GLN A 102 -22.64 -26.03 25.40
CA GLN A 102 -21.20 -25.77 25.43
C GLN A 102 -20.55 -25.62 24.04
N GLN A 103 -21.29 -25.91 22.96
CA GLN A 103 -20.83 -25.74 21.56
C GLN A 103 -21.20 -24.37 20.96
N GLN A 104 -21.82 -23.47 21.72
CA GLN A 104 -22.19 -22.13 21.25
C GLN A 104 -21.19 -21.03 21.64
N LYS A 105 -20.05 -21.40 22.26
CA LYS A 105 -18.99 -20.43 22.63
C LYS A 105 -17.65 -20.66 21.94
N GLU A 106 -17.61 -21.53 20.92
CA GLU A 106 -16.52 -21.61 19.95
C GLU A 106 -16.99 -21.03 18.61
N GLU A 107 -17.12 -19.70 18.57
CA GLU A 107 -17.44 -18.99 17.34
C GLU A 107 -16.27 -19.13 16.33
N ARG A 108 -16.57 -19.79 15.20
CA ARG A 108 -16.09 -19.45 13.84
C ARG A 108 -14.59 -19.13 13.70
N LYS A 109 -13.69 -20.00 14.17
CA LYS A 109 -12.30 -19.98 13.63
C LYS A 109 -12.24 -20.81 12.36
N GLU A 110 -12.23 -20.12 11.24
CA GLU A 110 -12.03 -20.66 9.90
C GLU A 110 -10.78 -21.55 9.86
N HIS A 111 -10.88 -22.74 9.26
CA HIS A 111 -9.80 -23.71 9.23
C HIS A 111 -8.64 -23.16 8.39
N ARG A 112 -7.60 -22.62 9.05
CA ARG A 112 -6.42 -22.06 8.36
C ARG A 112 -5.65 -23.18 7.68
N ALA A 113 -5.49 -23.11 6.36
CA ALA A 113 -4.73 -24.09 5.58
C ALA A 113 -3.20 -23.91 5.70
N PHE A 114 -2.75 -22.73 6.14
CA PHE A 114 -1.34 -22.38 6.31
C PHE A 114 -1.19 -21.25 7.34
N ILE A 115 0.03 -21.06 7.81
CA ILE A 115 0.45 -19.93 8.64
C ILE A 115 1.68 -19.26 8.05
N VAL A 116 1.92 -18.00 8.42
CA VAL A 116 3.13 -17.27 8.06
C VAL A 116 4.05 -17.25 9.28
N LYS A 117 5.27 -17.78 9.12
CA LYS A 117 6.37 -17.78 10.09
C LYS A 117 7.51 -16.92 9.53
N PRO A 118 7.55 -15.62 9.86
CA PRO A 118 8.58 -14.72 9.37
C PRO A 118 9.96 -15.10 9.91
N ILE A 119 10.98 -14.99 9.05
CA ILE A 119 12.37 -15.10 9.46
C ILE A 119 12.85 -13.68 9.82
N PRO A 120 13.24 -13.40 11.07
CA PRO A 120 13.65 -12.07 11.48
C PRO A 120 14.90 -11.60 10.72
N SER A 121 14.81 -10.44 10.06
CA SER A 121 15.91 -9.81 9.33
C SER A 121 15.64 -8.31 9.19
N THR A 122 16.70 -7.51 9.31
CA THR A 122 16.66 -6.05 9.07
C THR A 122 16.53 -5.68 7.59
N GLU A 123 16.87 -6.59 6.70
CA GLU A 123 16.86 -6.35 5.26
C GLU A 123 15.46 -6.55 4.65
N VAL A 124 14.54 -7.17 5.40
CA VAL A 124 13.20 -7.50 4.92
C VAL A 124 12.18 -6.48 5.45
N ILE A 125 11.42 -5.91 4.52
CA ILE A 125 10.37 -4.90 4.72
C ILE A 125 9.14 -5.38 3.94
N PRO A 126 8.46 -6.43 4.40
CA PRO A 126 7.39 -7.07 3.66
C PRO A 126 6.24 -6.08 3.46
N VAL A 127 5.75 -5.98 2.23
CA VAL A 127 4.60 -5.14 1.89
C VAL A 127 3.38 -6.03 1.69
N ILE A 128 2.33 -5.83 2.48
CA ILE A 128 1.02 -6.41 2.19
C ILE A 128 0.14 -5.38 1.50
N VAL A 129 -0.64 -5.84 0.52
CA VAL A 129 -1.44 -4.97 -0.35
C VAL A 129 -2.91 -5.27 -0.13
N PHE A 130 -3.67 -4.28 0.33
CA PHE A 130 -5.12 -4.35 0.40
C PHE A 130 -5.72 -3.58 -0.77
N ILE A 131 -6.56 -4.23 -1.56
CA ILE A 131 -7.13 -3.64 -2.77
C ILE A 131 -8.64 -3.71 -2.71
N ASN A 132 -9.30 -2.58 -2.94
CA ASN A 132 -10.73 -2.55 -3.22
C ASN A 132 -10.95 -2.66 -4.75
N PRO A 133 -11.42 -3.81 -5.27
CA PRO A 133 -11.52 -4.03 -6.71
C PRO A 133 -12.47 -3.06 -7.43
N LYS A 134 -13.48 -2.55 -6.72
CA LYS A 134 -14.47 -1.59 -7.24
C LYS A 134 -13.90 -0.18 -7.40
N SER A 135 -12.77 0.13 -6.78
CA SER A 135 -12.18 1.47 -6.80
C SER A 135 -11.64 1.85 -8.18
N GLY A 136 -11.71 3.15 -8.51
CA GLY A 136 -11.15 3.73 -9.72
C GLY A 136 -11.84 3.34 -11.03
N GLY A 137 -13.14 3.01 -11.00
CA GLY A 137 -13.84 2.55 -12.21
C GLY A 137 -13.33 1.18 -12.66
N ASN A 138 -13.28 0.22 -11.73
CA ASN A 138 -12.76 -1.14 -11.92
C ASN A 138 -11.26 -1.24 -12.22
N GLN A 139 -10.48 -0.18 -11.94
CA GLN A 139 -9.01 -0.26 -11.96
C GLN A 139 -8.49 -1.22 -10.88
N GLY A 140 -9.17 -1.31 -9.72
CA GLY A 140 -8.77 -2.20 -8.63
C GLY A 140 -8.65 -3.67 -9.06
N VAL A 141 -9.59 -4.19 -9.86
CA VAL A 141 -9.53 -5.58 -10.40
C VAL A 141 -8.27 -5.81 -11.25
N LYS A 142 -7.93 -4.86 -12.12
CA LYS A 142 -6.73 -4.97 -12.99
C LYS A 142 -5.46 -4.93 -12.16
N LEU A 143 -5.43 -4.11 -11.12
CA LEU A 143 -4.30 -3.98 -10.22
C LEU A 143 -4.10 -5.22 -9.36
N LEU A 144 -5.19 -5.85 -8.90
CA LEU A 144 -5.14 -7.09 -8.13
C LEU A 144 -4.31 -8.18 -8.81
N GLY A 145 -4.59 -8.45 -10.09
CA GLY A 145 -3.82 -9.43 -10.87
C GLY A 145 -2.36 -9.03 -11.05
N LYS A 146 -2.07 -7.73 -11.28
CA LYS A 146 -0.69 -7.24 -11.42
C LYS A 146 0.12 -7.35 -10.12
N PHE A 147 -0.47 -7.04 -8.98
CA PHE A 147 0.20 -7.21 -7.69
C PHE A 147 0.44 -8.69 -7.39
N GLN A 148 -0.51 -9.58 -7.68
CA GLN A 148 -0.35 -11.03 -7.52
C GLN A 148 0.71 -11.64 -8.45
N GLN A 149 1.03 -10.96 -9.57
CA GLN A 149 2.13 -11.36 -10.45
C GLN A 149 3.49 -10.91 -9.94
N LEU A 150 3.59 -9.76 -9.26
CA LEU A 150 4.86 -9.16 -8.82
C LEU A 150 5.25 -9.48 -7.38
N LEU A 151 4.26 -9.75 -6.53
CA LEU A 151 4.44 -10.13 -5.14
C LEU A 151 4.00 -11.58 -4.95
N ASN A 152 4.28 -12.13 -3.76
CA ASN A 152 3.63 -13.37 -3.36
C ASN A 152 2.10 -13.16 -3.39
N PRO A 153 1.32 -14.00 -4.09
CA PRO A 153 -0.13 -13.87 -4.12
C PRO A 153 -0.78 -13.84 -2.73
N ARG A 154 -0.11 -14.40 -1.70
CA ARG A 154 -0.56 -14.36 -0.30
C ARG A 154 -0.38 -13.01 0.39
N GLN A 155 0.40 -12.08 -0.18
CA GLN A 155 0.55 -10.71 0.30
C GLN A 155 -0.56 -9.78 -0.23
N VAL A 156 -1.35 -10.24 -1.20
CA VAL A 156 -2.32 -9.40 -1.92
C VAL A 156 -3.73 -9.81 -1.54
N PHE A 157 -4.47 -8.88 -0.94
CA PHE A 157 -5.78 -9.11 -0.36
C PHE A 157 -6.85 -8.28 -1.06
N ASP A 158 -7.94 -8.96 -1.42
CA ASP A 158 -9.16 -8.32 -1.88
C ASP A 158 -10.00 -7.92 -0.66
N LEU A 159 -10.21 -6.62 -0.47
CA LEU A 159 -10.98 -6.09 0.66
C LEU A 159 -12.46 -6.50 0.64
N THR A 160 -13.00 -6.90 -0.49
CA THR A 160 -14.38 -7.41 -0.57
C THR A 160 -14.51 -8.83 0.00
N GLN A 161 -13.39 -9.53 0.18
CA GLN A 161 -13.32 -10.90 0.70
C GLN A 161 -12.91 -10.91 2.17
N GLY A 162 -13.77 -10.38 3.04
CA GLY A 162 -13.56 -10.43 4.50
C GLY A 162 -12.73 -9.28 5.09
N GLY A 163 -12.44 -8.24 4.31
CA GLY A 163 -11.78 -7.02 4.79
C GLY A 163 -10.30 -7.18 5.15
N PRO A 164 -9.68 -6.17 5.80
CA PRO A 164 -8.24 -6.17 6.02
C PRO A 164 -7.79 -7.00 7.24
N LYS A 165 -8.72 -7.33 8.14
CA LYS A 165 -8.43 -7.99 9.43
C LYS A 165 -7.66 -9.30 9.26
N MET A 166 -8.09 -10.16 8.34
CA MET A 166 -7.46 -11.45 8.10
C MET A 166 -5.99 -11.29 7.68
N GLY A 167 -5.70 -10.36 6.75
CA GLY A 167 -4.34 -10.11 6.28
C GLY A 167 -3.44 -9.52 7.37
N LEU A 168 -3.96 -8.57 8.15
CA LEU A 168 -3.23 -7.97 9.26
C LEU A 168 -2.90 -8.99 10.35
N GLU A 169 -3.84 -9.86 10.72
CA GLU A 169 -3.59 -10.94 11.68
C GLU A 169 -2.61 -11.98 11.14
N MET A 170 -2.69 -12.31 9.85
CA MET A 170 -1.83 -13.31 9.21
C MET A 170 -0.36 -12.87 9.22
N PHE A 171 -0.11 -11.58 9.01
CA PHE A 171 1.24 -11.00 8.92
C PHE A 171 1.68 -10.28 10.19
N ARG A 172 0.96 -10.41 11.31
CA ARG A 172 1.21 -9.65 12.54
C ARG A 172 2.61 -9.81 13.15
N LYS A 173 3.30 -10.92 12.85
CA LYS A 173 4.67 -11.22 13.34
C LYS A 173 5.76 -10.78 12.35
N ALA A 174 5.38 -10.22 11.20
CA ALA A 174 6.34 -9.88 10.16
C ALA A 174 7.17 -8.65 10.58
N PRO A 175 8.51 -8.72 10.54
CA PRO A 175 9.36 -7.60 10.90
C PRO A 175 9.17 -6.47 9.88
N ASN A 176 9.25 -5.21 10.33
CA ASN A 176 9.17 -4.01 9.48
C ASN A 176 7.98 -4.00 8.49
N LEU A 177 6.85 -4.58 8.89
CA LEU A 177 5.67 -4.72 8.04
C LEU A 177 5.17 -3.36 7.53
N ARG A 178 4.96 -3.27 6.22
CA ARG A 178 4.32 -2.12 5.56
C ARG A 178 3.00 -2.55 4.92
N VAL A 179 2.04 -1.65 4.93
CA VAL A 179 0.71 -1.86 4.34
C VAL A 179 0.52 -0.90 3.19
N LEU A 180 0.04 -1.40 2.05
CA LEU A 180 -0.39 -0.58 0.91
C LEU A 180 -1.90 -0.70 0.74
N ALA A 181 -2.63 0.38 1.02
CA ALA A 181 -4.06 0.48 0.80
C ALA A 181 -4.36 1.08 -0.58
N CYS A 182 -4.94 0.27 -1.48
CA CYS A 182 -5.31 0.65 -2.84
C CYS A 182 -6.82 0.94 -2.92
N GLY A 183 -7.18 2.22 -2.88
CA GLY A 183 -8.57 2.66 -2.80
C GLY A 183 -8.72 4.19 -2.75
N GLY A 184 -9.88 4.66 -2.30
CA GLY A 184 -10.08 6.06 -1.91
C GLY A 184 -9.80 6.28 -0.42
N ASP A 185 -10.04 7.49 0.08
CA ASP A 185 -9.79 7.86 1.48
C ASP A 185 -10.50 6.92 2.47
N GLY A 186 -11.78 6.57 2.23
CA GLY A 186 -12.50 5.61 3.07
C GLY A 186 -11.91 4.19 3.10
N THR A 187 -11.19 3.77 2.05
CA THR A 187 -10.47 2.48 2.06
C THR A 187 -9.28 2.52 3.02
N VAL A 188 -8.57 3.64 3.06
CA VAL A 188 -7.45 3.85 3.98
C VAL A 188 -7.97 3.94 5.42
N GLY A 189 -9.03 4.72 5.64
CA GLY A 189 -9.69 4.83 6.94
C GLY A 189 -10.18 3.48 7.48
N TRP A 190 -10.65 2.58 6.61
CA TRP A 190 -11.03 1.22 7.01
C TRP A 190 -9.83 0.38 7.47
N VAL A 191 -8.69 0.46 6.78
CA VAL A 191 -7.47 -0.24 7.22
C VAL A 191 -7.00 0.28 8.58
N LEU A 192 -7.00 1.61 8.77
CA LEU A 192 -6.61 2.25 10.03
C LEU A 192 -7.54 1.87 11.19
N SER A 193 -8.86 1.86 10.97
CA SER A 193 -9.82 1.49 12.01
C SER A 193 -9.69 0.03 12.43
N ILE A 194 -9.38 -0.87 11.50
CA ILE A 194 -9.11 -2.27 11.86
C ILE A 194 -7.80 -2.39 12.63
N LEU A 195 -6.75 -1.65 12.28
CA LEU A 195 -5.51 -1.61 13.09
C LEU A 195 -5.77 -1.19 14.53
N ASP A 196 -6.62 -0.18 14.77
CA ASP A 196 -7.00 0.25 16.13
C ASP A 196 -7.79 -0.83 16.89
N GLN A 197 -8.57 -1.65 16.19
CA GLN A 197 -9.43 -2.68 16.78
C GLN A 197 -8.69 -4.01 17.07
N LEU A 198 -7.48 -4.19 16.55
CA LEU A 198 -6.72 -5.42 16.78
C LEU A 198 -6.27 -5.51 18.24
N ASN A 199 -6.62 -6.63 18.88
CA ASN A 199 -6.24 -6.93 20.25
C ASN A 199 -5.62 -8.33 20.34
N PRO A 200 -4.36 -8.49 20.78
CA PRO A 200 -3.41 -7.42 21.11
C PRO A 200 -2.99 -6.63 19.85
N PRO A 201 -2.61 -5.34 19.99
CA PRO A 201 -2.16 -4.51 18.87
C PRO A 201 -0.92 -5.13 18.19
N ILE A 202 -0.71 -4.77 16.93
CA ILE A 202 0.51 -5.15 16.21
C ILE A 202 1.62 -4.20 16.66
N VAL A 203 2.75 -4.76 17.10
CA VAL A 203 3.92 -4.00 17.57
C VAL A 203 5.14 -4.47 16.77
N PRO A 204 5.91 -3.55 16.15
CA PRO A 204 5.58 -2.13 15.93
C PRO A 204 4.36 -1.96 15.00
N VAL A 205 3.62 -0.86 15.15
CA VAL A 205 2.43 -0.59 14.31
C VAL A 205 2.88 -0.43 12.85
N PRO A 206 2.29 -1.18 11.89
CA PRO A 206 2.73 -1.14 10.51
C PRO A 206 2.38 0.19 9.85
N ALA A 207 3.32 0.72 9.07
CA ALA A 207 3.11 1.97 8.35
C ALA A 207 2.20 1.77 7.12
N VAL A 208 1.23 2.67 6.94
CA VAL A 208 0.21 2.56 5.89
C VAL A 208 0.48 3.56 4.75
N GLY A 209 0.69 3.05 3.55
CA GLY A 209 0.77 3.81 2.30
C GLY A 209 -0.50 3.75 1.50
N VAL A 210 -0.67 4.72 0.59
CA VAL A 210 -1.91 4.89 -0.19
C VAL A 210 -1.60 4.81 -1.68
N LEU A 211 -2.33 3.96 -2.39
CA LEU A 211 -2.44 4.04 -3.85
C LEU A 211 -3.78 4.69 -4.22
N PRO A 212 -3.79 5.95 -4.70
CA PRO A 212 -5.01 6.73 -4.88
C PRO A 212 -5.86 6.21 -6.04
N LEU A 213 -6.84 5.36 -5.73
CA LEU A 213 -7.80 4.84 -6.70
C LEU A 213 -9.15 5.58 -6.68
N GLY A 214 -9.45 6.35 -5.63
CA GLY A 214 -10.71 7.09 -5.47
C GLY A 214 -10.82 8.35 -6.34
N THR A 215 -11.86 9.15 -6.12
CA THR A 215 -12.10 10.44 -6.81
C THR A 215 -11.52 11.62 -6.02
N GLY A 216 -11.72 11.62 -4.69
CA GLY A 216 -11.25 12.62 -3.73
C GLY A 216 -9.73 12.51 -3.56
N ASN A 217 -9.25 11.49 -2.85
CA ASN A 217 -7.83 11.15 -2.60
C ASN A 217 -7.05 12.28 -1.93
N ASP A 218 -7.66 12.99 -1.00
CA ASP A 218 -7.03 14.13 -0.31
C ASP A 218 -5.88 13.67 0.59
N LEU A 219 -6.04 12.52 1.27
CA LEU A 219 -4.97 11.93 2.08
C LEU A 219 -3.73 11.59 1.24
N ALA A 220 -3.95 11.01 0.07
CA ALA A 220 -2.87 10.67 -0.85
C ALA A 220 -2.14 11.92 -1.38
N ARG A 221 -2.83 13.04 -1.57
CA ARG A 221 -2.20 14.32 -1.92
C ARG A 221 -1.36 14.88 -0.79
N ALA A 222 -1.89 14.87 0.44
CA ALA A 222 -1.17 15.33 1.62
C ALA A 222 0.13 14.52 1.82
N LEU A 223 0.09 13.21 1.58
CA LEU A 223 1.25 12.31 1.67
C LEU A 223 2.16 12.31 0.41
N GLY A 224 1.84 13.11 -0.61
CA GLY A 224 2.66 13.25 -1.83
C GLY A 224 2.48 12.15 -2.89
N TRP A 225 1.56 11.20 -2.70
CA TRP A 225 1.22 10.15 -3.69
C TRP A 225 0.39 10.68 -4.87
N GLY A 226 -0.19 11.88 -4.72
CA GLY A 226 -0.93 12.56 -5.78
C GLY A 226 -2.42 12.23 -5.80
N GLY A 227 -3.13 12.81 -6.78
CA GLY A 227 -4.60 12.80 -6.79
C GLY A 227 -5.28 11.60 -7.43
N GLY A 228 -4.51 10.70 -8.04
CA GLY A 228 -5.06 9.52 -8.69
C GLY A 228 -3.99 8.71 -9.41
N TYR A 229 -4.18 7.39 -9.46
CA TYR A 229 -3.33 6.49 -10.23
C TYR A 229 -3.53 6.71 -11.76
N THR A 230 -2.41 6.80 -12.49
CA THR A 230 -2.34 7.08 -13.93
C THR A 230 -1.60 5.99 -14.71
N ASP A 231 -1.91 4.72 -14.45
CA ASP A 231 -1.30 3.56 -15.13
C ASP A 231 0.24 3.49 -15.05
N GLU A 232 0.82 4.07 -13.99
CA GLU A 232 2.25 3.96 -13.70
C GLU A 232 2.66 2.50 -13.42
N PRO A 233 3.87 2.05 -13.81
CA PRO A 233 4.30 0.69 -13.54
C PRO A 233 4.24 0.33 -12.05
N ILE A 234 3.55 -0.76 -11.71
CA ILE A 234 3.35 -1.21 -10.32
C ILE A 234 4.67 -1.49 -9.61
N GLY A 235 5.65 -2.02 -10.34
CA GLY A 235 7.00 -2.19 -9.81
C GLY A 235 7.64 -0.90 -9.29
N LYS A 236 7.39 0.23 -9.97
CA LYS A 236 7.87 1.54 -9.51
C LYS A 236 7.18 1.96 -8.21
N ILE A 237 5.86 1.76 -8.12
CA ILE A 237 5.08 2.06 -6.91
C ILE A 237 5.55 1.20 -5.73
N LEU A 238 5.73 -0.10 -5.94
CA LEU A 238 6.21 -1.03 -4.90
C LEU A 238 7.59 -0.64 -4.37
N ARG A 239 8.50 -0.23 -5.26
CA ARG A 239 9.82 0.29 -4.87
C ARG A 239 9.70 1.62 -4.10
N GLU A 240 8.85 2.53 -4.55
CA GLU A 240 8.59 3.79 -3.84
C GLU A 240 7.99 3.55 -2.45
N ILE A 241 7.10 2.57 -2.30
CA ILE A 241 6.52 2.16 -1.02
C ILE A 241 7.58 1.53 -0.12
N GLY A 242 8.45 0.66 -0.63
CA GLY A 242 9.56 0.10 0.16
C GLY A 242 10.56 1.16 0.65
N MET A 243 10.74 2.24 -0.12
CA MET A 243 11.70 3.33 0.16
C MET A 243 11.06 4.58 0.77
N SER A 244 9.75 4.54 1.04
CA SER A 244 9.01 5.68 1.57
C SER A 244 9.33 5.96 3.03
N GLN A 245 9.15 7.21 3.44
CA GLN A 245 9.38 7.65 4.80
C GLN A 245 8.13 7.42 5.64
N CYS A 246 8.33 6.94 6.87
CA CYS A 246 7.28 6.90 7.88
C CYS A 246 7.06 8.32 8.44
N VAL A 247 5.83 8.80 8.34
CA VAL A 247 5.38 10.06 8.94
C VAL A 247 4.24 9.75 9.89
N LEU A 248 4.11 10.55 10.95
CA LEU A 248 2.94 10.47 11.82
C LEU A 248 1.80 11.25 11.20
N MET A 249 0.58 10.87 11.54
CA MET A 249 -0.63 11.59 11.18
C MET A 249 -1.59 11.55 12.37
N ASP A 250 -2.00 12.72 12.83
CA ASP A 250 -3.00 12.86 13.87
C ASP A 250 -4.34 12.31 13.39
N ARG A 251 -5.10 11.75 14.32
CA ARG A 251 -6.45 11.25 14.10
C ARG A 251 -7.30 11.73 15.25
N TRP A 252 -8.52 12.16 14.93
CA TRP A 252 -9.39 12.84 15.88
C TRP A 252 -10.63 12.03 16.14
N ARG A 253 -11.02 11.90 17.39
CA ARG A 253 -12.26 11.24 17.79
C ARG A 253 -13.39 12.25 17.76
N LEU A 254 -14.52 11.85 17.19
CA LEU A 254 -15.79 12.56 17.25
C LEU A 254 -16.73 11.86 18.24
N ARG A 255 -17.27 12.62 19.19
CA ARG A 255 -18.36 12.19 20.07
C ARG A 255 -19.57 13.06 19.77
N VAL A 256 -20.67 12.42 19.37
CA VAL A 256 -21.94 13.11 19.12
C VAL A 256 -22.94 12.65 20.17
N THR A 257 -23.54 13.63 20.84
CA THR A 257 -24.60 13.43 21.83
C THR A 257 -25.77 14.31 21.48
N THR A 258 -27.00 13.85 21.72
CA THR A 258 -28.20 14.64 21.41
C THR A 258 -28.24 15.89 22.28
N ASN A 259 -28.68 17.01 21.70
CA ASN A 259 -28.90 18.24 22.44
C ASN A 259 -30.30 18.23 23.05
N GLU A 260 -30.41 17.92 24.32
CA GLU A 260 -31.70 17.83 25.05
C GLU A 260 -32.36 19.19 25.28
N ASP A 261 -31.61 20.29 25.15
CA ASP A 261 -32.14 21.66 25.32
C ASP A 261 -33.05 22.09 24.17
N VAL A 262 -33.10 21.32 23.08
CA VAL A 262 -33.84 21.66 21.86
C VAL A 262 -34.70 20.48 21.40
N ALA A 263 -35.97 20.74 21.11
CA ALA A 263 -36.86 19.75 20.56
C ALA A 263 -36.40 19.29 19.15
N ASP A 264 -36.55 18.00 18.88
CA ASP A 264 -36.28 17.41 17.57
C ASP A 264 -37.17 18.10 16.50
N ASP A 265 -36.54 18.64 15.46
CA ASP A 265 -37.20 19.32 14.35
C ASP A 265 -37.83 18.36 13.33
N GLN A 266 -37.79 17.04 13.61
CA GLN A 266 -38.47 15.96 12.88
C GLN A 266 -38.15 15.95 11.39
N VAL A 267 -36.91 16.31 11.04
CA VAL A 267 -36.44 16.29 9.65
C VAL A 267 -36.28 14.84 9.19
N ASP A 268 -36.87 14.52 8.04
CA ASP A 268 -36.79 13.19 7.43
C ASP A 268 -35.34 12.73 7.22
N LYS A 269 -35.11 11.43 7.49
CA LYS A 269 -33.80 10.76 7.37
C LYS A 269 -32.68 11.38 8.23
N SER A 270 -33.02 12.15 9.25
CA SER A 270 -32.06 12.57 10.28
C SER A 270 -31.61 11.37 11.11
N LYS A 271 -30.35 11.41 11.57
CA LYS A 271 -29.70 10.40 12.40
C LYS A 271 -29.25 11.02 13.72
N ASP A 272 -29.15 10.21 14.76
CA ASP A 272 -28.65 10.65 16.06
C ASP A 272 -27.11 10.80 16.08
N ASN A 273 -26.40 10.21 15.10
CA ASN A 273 -24.95 10.22 15.05
C ASN A 273 -24.42 10.22 13.60
N VAL A 274 -23.16 10.65 13.45
CA VAL A 274 -22.39 10.60 12.19
C VAL A 274 -21.99 9.15 11.83
N PRO A 275 -21.76 8.84 10.54
CA PRO A 275 -21.41 7.47 10.11
C PRO A 275 -20.03 7.02 10.57
N LEU A 276 -19.10 7.94 10.76
CA LEU A 276 -17.74 7.69 11.21
C LEU A 276 -17.45 8.54 12.45
N ASN A 277 -16.85 7.94 13.47
CA ASN A 277 -16.49 8.61 14.72
C ASN A 277 -15.00 8.98 14.79
N VAL A 278 -14.26 8.83 13.70
CA VAL A 278 -12.84 9.17 13.59
C VAL A 278 -12.59 9.98 12.33
N ILE A 279 -11.90 11.11 12.48
CA ILE A 279 -11.46 11.99 11.41
C ILE A 279 -10.01 11.66 11.07
N ASN A 280 -9.75 11.31 9.81
CA ASN A 280 -8.40 11.16 9.27
C ASN A 280 -8.03 12.33 8.36
N ASN A 281 -9.00 12.90 7.65
CA ASN A 281 -8.78 14.00 6.72
C ASN A 281 -9.42 15.29 7.24
N TYR A 282 -10.75 15.30 7.35
CA TYR A 282 -11.49 16.48 7.79
C TYR A 282 -12.94 16.16 8.18
N PHE A 283 -13.49 17.00 9.04
CA PHE A 283 -14.90 17.06 9.38
C PHE A 283 -15.50 18.37 8.90
N SER A 284 -16.74 18.36 8.41
CA SER A 284 -17.43 19.59 8.06
C SER A 284 -18.93 19.51 8.28
N PHE A 285 -19.55 20.67 8.39
CA PHE A 285 -21.01 20.81 8.45
C PHE A 285 -21.48 22.06 7.69
N GLY A 286 -22.75 22.06 7.29
CA GLY A 286 -23.35 23.11 6.47
C GLY A 286 -23.33 22.77 4.97
N VAL A 287 -23.11 23.78 4.10
CA VAL A 287 -23.22 23.61 2.64
C VAL A 287 -22.30 22.51 2.10
N ASP A 288 -21.06 22.40 2.59
CA ASP A 288 -20.13 21.35 2.12
C ASP A 288 -20.69 19.94 2.37
N ALA A 289 -21.12 19.68 3.60
CA ALA A 289 -21.74 18.41 3.96
C ALA A 289 -23.07 18.16 3.23
N HIS A 290 -23.81 19.22 2.91
CA HIS A 290 -25.02 19.09 2.10
C HIS A 290 -24.71 18.62 0.68
N ILE A 291 -23.71 19.20 0.02
CA ILE A 291 -23.25 18.79 -1.31
C ILE A 291 -22.73 17.34 -1.27
N ALA A 292 -21.97 16.99 -0.23
CA ALA A 292 -21.50 15.62 -0.04
C ALA A 292 -22.65 14.62 0.15
N LEU A 293 -23.70 15.01 0.87
CA LEU A 293 -24.90 14.19 1.06
C LEU A 293 -25.68 13.98 -0.23
N GLU A 294 -25.96 15.05 -1.01
CA GLU A 294 -26.63 14.94 -2.32
C GLU A 294 -25.81 14.05 -3.27
N PHE A 295 -24.48 14.20 -3.26
CA PHE A 295 -23.58 13.36 -4.05
C PHE A 295 -23.68 11.88 -3.64
N HIS A 296 -23.75 11.61 -2.33
CA HIS A 296 -23.88 10.25 -1.80
C HIS A 296 -25.22 9.60 -2.20
N GLU A 297 -26.34 10.29 -1.96
CA GLU A 297 -27.68 9.80 -2.31
C GLU A 297 -27.81 9.55 -3.82
N ALA A 298 -27.26 10.43 -4.65
CA ALA A 298 -27.23 10.24 -6.10
C ALA A 298 -26.38 9.03 -6.51
N ARG A 299 -25.25 8.82 -5.84
CA ARG A 299 -24.35 7.68 -6.09
C ARG A 299 -24.97 6.35 -5.67
N GLU A 300 -25.74 6.34 -4.59
CA GLU A 300 -26.49 5.15 -4.16
C GLU A 300 -27.68 4.85 -5.06
N ALA A 301 -28.39 5.88 -5.53
CA ALA A 301 -29.54 5.71 -6.42
C ALA A 301 -29.14 5.27 -7.84
N HIS A 302 -27.98 5.72 -8.34
CA HIS A 302 -27.53 5.50 -9.71
C HIS A 302 -26.04 5.13 -9.81
N PRO A 303 -25.59 4.01 -9.22
CA PRO A 303 -24.17 3.65 -9.15
C PRO A 303 -23.48 3.56 -10.52
N GLU A 304 -24.22 3.19 -11.58
CA GLU A 304 -23.74 3.11 -12.97
C GLU A 304 -23.28 4.47 -13.52
N LYS A 305 -23.81 5.58 -13.01
CA LYS A 305 -23.43 6.94 -13.43
C LYS A 305 -22.10 7.40 -12.81
N PHE A 306 -21.61 6.73 -11.77
CA PHE A 306 -20.44 7.15 -10.98
C PHE A 306 -19.17 6.32 -11.22
N ASN A 307 -19.08 5.67 -12.38
CA ASN A 307 -17.96 4.81 -12.76
C ASN A 307 -16.70 5.57 -13.23
N SER A 308 -16.75 6.90 -13.34
CA SER A 308 -15.66 7.74 -13.87
C SER A 308 -15.31 8.86 -12.91
N ARG A 309 -14.03 8.95 -12.52
CA ARG A 309 -13.53 10.03 -11.64
C ARG A 309 -13.82 11.43 -12.21
N LEU A 310 -13.68 11.61 -13.53
CA LEU A 310 -13.93 12.90 -14.17
C LEU A 310 -15.41 13.29 -14.07
N ARG A 311 -16.31 12.32 -14.34
CA ARG A 311 -17.76 12.51 -14.22
C ARG A 311 -18.18 12.77 -12.79
N ASN A 312 -17.58 12.05 -11.84
CA ASN A 312 -17.82 12.23 -10.41
C ASN A 312 -17.43 13.65 -9.96
N LYS A 313 -16.25 14.13 -10.37
CA LYS A 313 -15.82 15.52 -10.08
C LYS A 313 -16.74 16.56 -10.73
N MET A 314 -17.15 16.34 -11.98
CA MET A 314 -18.07 17.24 -12.68
C MET A 314 -19.44 17.30 -12.01
N TYR A 315 -19.97 16.16 -11.56
CA TYR A 315 -21.23 16.07 -10.84
C TYR A 315 -21.15 16.82 -9.50
N TYR A 316 -20.06 16.62 -8.74
CA TYR A 316 -19.82 17.35 -7.49
C TYR A 316 -19.78 18.88 -7.72
N GLY A 317 -19.12 19.33 -8.80
CA GLY A 317 -19.09 20.74 -9.18
C GLY A 317 -20.46 21.30 -9.61
N GLN A 318 -21.28 20.50 -10.29
CA GLN A 318 -22.65 20.90 -10.66
C GLN A 318 -23.55 21.05 -9.45
N MET A 319 -23.48 20.15 -8.47
CA MET A 319 -24.26 20.26 -7.23
C MET A 319 -23.82 21.46 -6.41
N GLY A 320 -22.50 21.71 -6.29
CA GLY A 320 -22.00 22.95 -5.68
C GLY A 320 -22.50 24.22 -6.38
N GLY A 321 -22.60 24.19 -7.72
CA GLY A 321 -23.18 25.25 -8.55
C GLY A 321 -24.67 25.51 -8.32
N LYS A 322 -25.44 24.46 -8.02
CA LYS A 322 -26.88 24.56 -7.70
C LYS A 322 -27.09 25.18 -6.32
N ASP A 323 -26.29 24.81 -5.33
CA ASP A 323 -26.38 25.36 -3.97
C ASP A 323 -25.94 26.82 -3.87
N LEU A 324 -25.03 27.25 -4.75
CA LEU A 324 -24.72 28.67 -4.99
C LEU A 324 -25.97 29.52 -5.26
N ILE A 325 -27.00 28.93 -5.88
CA ILE A 325 -28.25 29.59 -6.21
C ILE A 325 -29.26 29.46 -5.05
N LEU A 326 -29.39 28.27 -4.47
CA LEU A 326 -30.43 27.97 -3.47
C LEU A 326 -30.16 28.58 -2.09
N ARG A 327 -28.90 28.86 -1.73
CA ARG A 327 -28.54 29.67 -0.56
C ARG A 327 -29.18 29.19 0.76
N GLN A 328 -29.40 27.88 0.93
CA GLN A 328 -30.18 27.29 2.03
C GLN A 328 -29.56 27.48 3.42
N TYR A 329 -28.24 27.57 3.54
CA TYR A 329 -27.52 27.63 4.82
C TYR A 329 -26.87 29.00 5.09
N ARG A 330 -27.46 30.10 4.57
CA ARG A 330 -26.93 31.45 4.84
C ARG A 330 -26.89 31.82 6.33
N ASN A 331 -27.77 31.22 7.13
CA ASN A 331 -27.91 31.51 8.55
C ASN A 331 -27.28 30.42 9.44
N LEU A 332 -26.34 29.62 8.91
CA LEU A 332 -25.72 28.53 9.67
C LEU A 332 -25.18 28.99 11.03
N SER A 333 -24.54 30.16 11.07
CA SER A 333 -23.96 30.76 12.27
C SER A 333 -24.98 31.15 13.35
N GLN A 334 -26.29 31.16 13.04
CA GLN A 334 -27.36 31.36 14.02
C GLN A 334 -27.78 30.05 14.71
N TRP A 335 -27.43 28.91 14.12
CA TRP A 335 -27.85 27.58 14.58
C TRP A 335 -26.76 26.82 15.31
N VAL A 336 -25.56 27.39 15.35
CA VAL A 336 -24.35 26.72 15.82
C VAL A 336 -23.59 27.63 16.76
N THR A 337 -23.17 27.08 17.89
CA THR A 337 -22.12 27.65 18.72
C THR A 337 -20.84 26.86 18.55
N LEU A 338 -19.70 27.56 18.59
CA LEU A 338 -18.39 26.95 18.41
C LEU A 338 -17.46 27.40 19.53
N GLU A 339 -16.98 26.43 20.30
CA GLU A 339 -15.92 26.62 21.28
C GLU A 339 -14.71 25.78 20.87
N CYS A 340 -13.53 26.40 20.86
CA CYS A 340 -12.27 25.73 20.57
C CYS A 340 -11.26 26.05 21.68
N ASP A 341 -10.65 25.03 22.27
CA ASP A 341 -9.72 25.15 23.39
C ASP A 341 -10.23 26.08 24.52
N GLY A 342 -11.51 25.97 24.87
CA GLY A 342 -12.16 26.80 25.90
C GLY A 342 -12.51 28.23 25.47
N THR A 343 -12.23 28.61 24.22
CA THR A 343 -12.51 29.94 23.67
C THR A 343 -13.71 29.90 22.74
N ASP A 344 -14.69 30.78 22.97
CA ASP A 344 -15.88 30.91 22.12
C ASP A 344 -15.58 31.69 20.83
N TYR A 345 -15.80 31.05 19.68
CA TYR A 345 -15.64 31.60 18.34
C TYR A 345 -16.98 31.85 17.62
N THR A 346 -18.11 31.71 18.30
CA THR A 346 -19.45 31.87 17.74
C THR A 346 -19.65 33.24 17.08
N ALA A 347 -19.17 34.31 17.69
CA ALA A 347 -19.23 35.66 17.10
C ALA A 347 -18.45 35.76 15.79
N LYS A 348 -17.24 35.18 15.75
CA LYS A 348 -16.39 35.17 14.55
C LYS A 348 -17.04 34.40 13.39
N LEU A 349 -17.74 33.30 13.67
CA LEU A 349 -18.52 32.58 12.64
C LEU A 349 -19.67 33.43 12.07
N LYS A 350 -20.33 34.23 12.92
CA LYS A 350 -21.40 35.14 12.52
C LYS A 350 -20.86 36.28 11.66
N ASP A 351 -19.78 36.93 12.10
CA ASP A 351 -19.15 38.04 11.39
C ASP A 351 -18.60 37.62 10.02
N ALA A 352 -18.04 36.41 9.94
CA ALA A 352 -17.54 35.84 8.69
C ALA A 352 -18.65 35.37 7.74
N GLY A 353 -19.92 35.33 8.17
CA GLY A 353 -21.04 34.88 7.36
C GLY A 353 -20.88 33.45 6.85
N CYS A 354 -20.28 32.56 7.64
CA CYS A 354 -19.94 31.21 7.21
C CYS A 354 -21.20 30.38 6.90
N HIS A 355 -21.21 29.73 5.74
CA HIS A 355 -22.25 28.79 5.33
C HIS A 355 -21.79 27.33 5.44
N ALA A 356 -20.49 27.11 5.62
CA ALA A 356 -19.88 25.84 5.99
C ALA A 356 -18.72 26.10 6.94
N VAL A 357 -18.46 25.14 7.84
CA VAL A 357 -17.31 25.15 8.74
C VAL A 357 -16.57 23.83 8.59
N LEU A 358 -15.25 23.89 8.49
CA LEU A 358 -14.36 22.77 8.25
C LEU A 358 -13.36 22.67 9.38
N PHE A 359 -13.12 21.45 9.83
CA PHE A 359 -12.06 21.05 10.75
C PHE A 359 -11.11 20.15 9.96
N LEU A 360 -9.95 20.67 9.62
CA LEU A 360 -8.98 20.01 8.77
C LEU A 360 -7.89 19.38 9.64
N ASN A 361 -7.59 18.12 9.38
CA ASN A 361 -6.42 17.42 9.90
C ASN A 361 -5.31 17.34 8.85
N ILE A 362 -5.66 17.45 7.57
CA ILE A 362 -4.72 17.47 6.46
C ILE A 362 -4.91 18.75 5.63
N PRO A 363 -3.84 19.26 4.98
CA PRO A 363 -3.92 20.51 4.22
C PRO A 363 -4.74 20.39 2.93
N SER A 364 -5.04 19.17 2.46
CA SER A 364 -5.79 18.92 1.22
C SER A 364 -7.27 18.74 1.51
N TYR A 365 -8.12 19.45 0.78
CA TYR A 365 -9.58 19.35 0.88
C TYR A 365 -10.23 19.34 -0.51
N GLY A 366 -11.39 18.67 -0.63
CA GLY A 366 -12.25 18.79 -1.81
C GLY A 366 -11.60 18.33 -3.12
N GLY A 367 -10.67 17.38 -3.07
CA GLY A 367 -9.94 16.88 -4.24
C GLY A 367 -8.70 17.69 -4.61
N GLY A 368 -8.03 18.29 -3.63
CA GLY A 368 -6.72 18.94 -3.78
C GLY A 368 -6.69 20.46 -3.65
N THR A 369 -7.71 21.08 -3.08
CA THR A 369 -7.69 22.50 -2.71
C THR A 369 -7.12 22.71 -1.31
N HIS A 370 -6.69 23.93 -1.02
CA HIS A 370 -6.04 24.30 0.24
C HIS A 370 -6.78 25.47 0.89
N PRO A 371 -7.82 25.17 1.71
CA PRO A 371 -8.67 26.21 2.30
C PRO A 371 -8.01 26.95 3.46
N TRP A 372 -6.95 26.42 4.06
CA TRP A 372 -6.17 27.11 5.09
C TRP A 372 -5.17 28.10 4.48
N ASN A 373 -5.00 29.26 5.10
CA ASN A 373 -3.95 30.21 4.75
C ASN A 373 -2.75 29.99 5.68
N ASP A 374 -1.62 29.51 5.12
CA ASP A 374 -0.37 29.26 5.86
C ASP A 374 0.20 30.51 6.58
N SER A 375 -0.24 31.72 6.21
CA SER A 375 0.15 32.96 6.88
C SER A 375 -0.66 33.22 8.16
N PHE A 376 -1.70 32.43 8.41
CA PHE A 376 -2.57 32.54 9.57
C PHE A 376 -2.16 31.54 10.65
N GLY A 377 -2.12 31.97 11.92
CA GLY A 377 -1.72 31.14 13.05
C GLY A 377 -0.27 31.33 13.48
N GLN A 378 0.16 30.58 14.51
CA GLN A 378 1.54 30.61 15.01
C GLN A 378 2.45 29.62 14.29
N SER A 379 1.88 28.56 13.70
CA SER A 379 2.58 27.50 13.00
C SER A 379 1.89 27.16 11.68
N LYS A 380 2.69 26.75 10.69
CA LYS A 380 2.19 26.23 9.42
C LYS A 380 1.38 24.95 9.67
N ALA A 381 0.30 24.76 8.91
CA ALA A 381 -0.51 23.55 8.97
C ALA A 381 0.35 22.30 8.77
N ALA A 382 0.25 21.37 9.71
CA ALA A 382 0.95 20.09 9.69
C ALA A 382 -0.03 18.97 10.03
N ILE A 383 0.29 17.75 9.60
CA ILE A 383 -0.59 16.58 9.82
C ILE A 383 -0.29 15.88 11.15
N ASP A 384 0.72 16.32 11.88
CA ASP A 384 1.29 15.64 13.05
C ASP A 384 1.63 16.58 14.23
N ASP A 385 1.11 17.81 14.24
CA ASP A 385 1.36 18.81 15.28
C ASP A 385 0.37 18.75 16.46
N GLY A 386 -0.65 17.90 16.36
CA GLY A 386 -1.73 17.79 17.33
C GLY A 386 -2.66 19.01 17.33
N LEU A 387 -2.82 19.69 16.19
CA LEU A 387 -3.77 20.78 15.97
C LEU A 387 -4.70 20.46 14.80
N MET A 388 -5.89 21.05 14.81
CA MET A 388 -6.81 21.08 13.67
C MET A 388 -6.97 22.52 13.18
N GLU A 389 -6.95 22.71 11.87
CA GLU A 389 -7.29 23.98 11.25
C GLU A 389 -8.81 24.14 11.12
N VAL A 390 -9.35 25.20 11.75
CA VAL A 390 -10.78 25.53 11.66
C VAL A 390 -10.99 26.63 10.63
N VAL A 391 -11.69 26.31 9.54
CA VAL A 391 -11.95 27.22 8.42
C VAL A 391 -13.45 27.43 8.22
N GLY A 392 -13.85 28.68 8.13
CA GLY A 392 -15.17 29.08 7.69
C GLY A 392 -15.21 29.34 6.19
N LEU A 393 -16.21 28.80 5.50
CA LEU A 393 -16.44 29.05 4.08
C LEU A 393 -17.82 29.66 3.84
N THR A 394 -17.84 30.70 3.01
CA THR A 394 -19.04 31.16 2.34
C THR A 394 -19.28 30.34 1.08
N THR A 395 -20.52 30.37 0.57
CA THR A 395 -20.86 29.67 -0.67
C THR A 395 -20.06 30.19 -1.88
N TYR A 396 -19.63 31.46 -1.86
CA TYR A 396 -18.80 32.06 -2.91
C TYR A 396 -17.33 31.62 -2.81
N GLN A 397 -16.82 31.34 -1.61
CA GLN A 397 -15.44 30.89 -1.44
C GLN A 397 -15.24 29.44 -1.91
N LEU A 398 -16.25 28.57 -1.79
CA LEU A 398 -16.20 27.17 -2.25
C LEU A 398 -15.67 27.00 -3.69
N PRO A 399 -16.21 27.67 -4.73
CA PRO A 399 -15.66 27.59 -6.07
C PRO A 399 -14.31 28.32 -6.20
N MET A 400 -14.06 29.37 -5.43
CA MET A 400 -12.79 30.11 -5.47
C MET A 400 -11.61 29.32 -4.92
N LEU A 401 -11.84 28.33 -4.05
CA LEU A 401 -10.79 27.40 -3.61
C LEU A 401 -10.10 26.69 -4.79
N GLN A 402 -10.84 26.43 -5.88
CA GLN A 402 -10.28 25.82 -7.09
C GLN A 402 -9.34 26.79 -7.86
N ALA A 403 -9.47 28.09 -7.63
CA ALA A 403 -8.59 29.13 -8.17
C ALA A 403 -7.37 29.40 -7.27
N GLY A 404 -7.16 28.60 -6.21
CA GLY A 404 -6.06 28.76 -5.27
C GLY A 404 -6.31 29.79 -4.17
N MET A 405 -7.55 30.29 -4.03
CA MET A 405 -7.94 31.12 -2.90
C MET A 405 -8.10 30.25 -1.64
N HIS A 406 -8.13 30.90 -0.48
CA HIS A 406 -8.33 30.26 0.82
C HIS A 406 -9.70 30.65 1.42
N GLY A 407 -10.11 29.91 2.46
CA GLY A 407 -11.26 30.24 3.28
C GLY A 407 -10.95 31.30 4.34
N THR A 408 -11.95 31.60 5.17
CA THR A 408 -11.77 32.47 6.33
C THR A 408 -11.23 31.64 7.49
N CYS A 409 -9.99 31.88 7.89
CA CYS A 409 -9.35 31.13 8.98
C CYS A 409 -9.91 31.57 10.35
N ILE A 410 -10.44 30.61 11.11
CA ILE A 410 -11.08 30.87 12.41
C ILE A 410 -10.05 30.72 13.53
N CYS A 411 -9.46 29.53 13.68
CA CYS A 411 -8.42 29.22 14.67
C CYS A 411 -7.70 27.92 14.32
N GLN A 412 -6.60 27.63 15.02
CA GLN A 412 -6.05 26.28 15.17
C GLN A 412 -6.35 25.82 16.59
N CYS A 413 -6.78 24.58 16.77
CA CYS A 413 -7.17 24.09 18.10
C CYS A 413 -6.87 22.61 18.33
N ARG A 414 -6.76 22.21 19.60
CA ARG A 414 -6.59 20.81 20.03
C ARG A 414 -7.91 20.13 20.39
N THR A 415 -8.91 20.93 20.76
CA THR A 415 -10.22 20.46 21.16
C THR A 415 -11.28 21.39 20.58
N ALA A 416 -12.41 20.83 20.18
CA ALA A 416 -13.53 21.61 19.70
C ALA A 416 -14.84 21.04 20.25
N ARG A 417 -15.74 21.94 20.63
CA ARG A 417 -17.10 21.65 21.05
C ARG A 417 -18.07 22.47 20.22
N ILE A 418 -18.96 21.79 19.52
CA ILE A 418 -19.97 22.38 18.65
C ILE A 418 -21.34 22.04 19.22
N VAL A 419 -22.19 23.03 19.40
CA VAL A 419 -23.59 22.80 19.79
C VAL A 419 -24.49 23.26 18.67
N THR A 420 -25.34 22.36 18.19
CA THR A 420 -26.34 22.66 17.16
C THR A 420 -27.74 22.71 17.76
N ASN A 421 -28.57 23.65 17.28
CA ASN A 421 -29.97 23.80 17.69
C ASN A 421 -30.98 23.38 16.61
N ARG A 422 -30.50 22.79 15.51
CA ARG A 422 -31.30 22.28 14.39
C ARG A 422 -30.63 21.06 13.78
N THR A 423 -31.39 20.27 13.02
CA THR A 423 -30.83 19.23 12.18
C THR A 423 -29.96 19.86 11.09
N ILE A 424 -28.69 19.47 11.04
CA ILE A 424 -27.69 20.02 10.12
C ILE A 424 -27.00 18.86 9.38
N PRO A 425 -26.75 18.97 8.05
CA PRO A 425 -25.91 18.01 7.35
C PRO A 425 -24.47 18.11 7.84
N MET A 426 -23.88 16.96 8.13
CA MET A 426 -22.50 16.79 8.58
C MET A 426 -21.81 15.71 7.77
N GLN A 427 -20.51 15.81 7.63
CA GLN A 427 -19.72 14.79 6.94
C GLN A 427 -18.35 14.59 7.59
N VAL A 428 -17.89 13.35 7.53
CA VAL A 428 -16.61 12.90 8.09
C VAL A 428 -15.88 12.15 6.99
N ASP A 429 -14.71 12.64 6.58
CA ASP A 429 -13.87 12.02 5.54
C ASP A 429 -14.63 11.66 4.23
N GLY A 430 -15.65 12.45 3.87
CA GLY A 430 -16.48 12.26 2.67
C GLY A 430 -17.75 11.43 2.87
N GLU A 431 -17.99 10.87 4.06
CA GLU A 431 -19.23 10.17 4.41
C GLU A 431 -20.20 11.14 5.12
N ALA A 432 -21.35 11.42 4.49
CA ALA A 432 -22.26 12.48 4.89
C ALA A 432 -23.62 11.97 5.39
N CYS A 433 -24.24 12.68 6.33
CA CYS A 433 -25.59 12.43 6.81
C CYS A 433 -26.24 13.69 7.41
N ARG A 434 -27.55 13.66 7.65
CA ARG A 434 -28.24 14.68 8.45
C ARG A 434 -28.19 14.26 9.92
N VAL A 435 -27.69 15.14 10.78
CA VAL A 435 -27.59 14.89 12.22
C VAL A 435 -28.56 15.79 12.96
N LYS A 436 -29.34 15.22 13.88
CA LYS A 436 -30.27 15.94 14.75
C LYS A 436 -29.57 17.01 15.61
N PRO A 437 -30.30 17.96 16.25
CA PRO A 437 -29.71 18.87 17.23
C PRO A 437 -28.81 18.10 18.21
N SER A 438 -27.53 18.44 18.23
CA SER A 438 -26.50 17.63 18.89
C SER A 438 -25.37 18.50 19.43
N ILE A 439 -24.71 17.97 20.45
CA ILE A 439 -23.44 18.43 20.98
C ILE A 439 -22.36 17.50 20.43
N ILE A 440 -21.41 18.08 19.69
CA ILE A 440 -20.31 17.37 19.05
C ILE A 440 -19.01 17.80 19.71
N GLU A 441 -18.23 16.82 20.17
CA GLU A 441 -16.94 17.03 20.80
C GLU A 441 -15.85 16.34 19.99
N MET A 442 -14.74 17.06 19.79
CA MET A 442 -13.56 16.60 19.08
C MET A 442 -12.34 16.62 19.99
N GLU A 443 -11.63 15.50 20.02
CA GLU A 443 -10.40 15.33 20.80
C GLU A 443 -9.40 14.46 20.04
N LEU A 444 -8.10 14.62 20.33
CA LEU A 444 -7.05 13.80 19.73
C LEU A 444 -7.25 12.32 20.13
N LEU A 445 -7.34 11.43 19.15
CA LEU A 445 -7.49 9.98 19.37
C LEU A 445 -6.13 9.30 19.54
N ASN A 446 -5.34 9.32 18.47
CA ASN A 446 -4.01 8.71 18.36
C ASN A 446 -3.27 9.28 17.14
N LYS A 447 -2.00 8.87 16.98
CA LYS A 447 -1.22 9.14 15.77
C LYS A 447 -1.06 7.84 14.98
N ALA A 448 -1.45 7.85 13.70
CA ALA A 448 -1.20 6.75 12.78
C ALA A 448 0.16 6.91 12.09
N VAL A 449 0.83 5.79 11.83
CA VAL A 449 2.08 5.78 11.05
C VAL A 449 1.71 5.62 9.57
N MET A 450 2.02 6.64 8.77
CA MET A 450 1.71 6.71 7.35
C MET A 450 2.98 6.67 6.52
N LEU A 451 2.90 6.21 5.28
CA LEU A 451 4.00 6.25 4.32
C LEU A 451 3.85 7.47 3.42
N ALA A 452 4.82 8.38 3.46
CA ALA A 452 4.87 9.56 2.59
C ALA A 452 5.85 9.36 1.43
N LYS A 453 5.47 9.87 0.24
CA LYS A 453 6.30 9.80 -0.95
C LYS A 453 7.46 10.80 -0.84
N ARG A 454 8.69 10.30 -0.98
CA ARG A 454 9.95 11.05 -0.88
C ARG A 454 10.02 12.21 -1.89
N LYS A 455 10.22 13.44 -1.42
CA LYS A 455 10.77 14.54 -2.24
C LYS A 455 12.28 14.32 -2.36
N GLN A 456 12.86 14.54 -3.54
CA GLN A 456 14.26 14.18 -3.86
C GLN A 456 15.26 14.65 -2.78
N GLY A 457 15.88 13.70 -2.07
CA GLY A 457 16.90 13.93 -1.02
C GLY A 457 17.22 12.63 -0.26
N ARG A 458 18.49 12.30 -0.01
CA ARG A 458 18.91 11.09 0.75
C ARG A 458 18.63 11.28 2.25
N ALA A 459 17.60 10.61 2.75
CA ALA A 459 17.46 10.29 4.17
C ALA A 459 17.37 8.75 4.27
N ASP A 460 18.02 8.18 5.28
CA ASP A 460 18.08 6.73 5.50
C ASP A 460 16.68 6.20 5.85
N VAL A 461 16.34 5.03 5.30
CA VAL A 461 15.15 4.29 5.74
C VAL A 461 15.41 3.91 7.20
N GLN A 462 14.64 4.47 8.13
CA GLN A 462 14.66 4.00 9.52
C GLN A 462 14.13 2.56 9.53
N VAL A 463 15.05 1.61 9.52
CA VAL A 463 14.78 0.21 9.83
C VAL A 463 14.76 0.13 11.35
N ASN A 464 13.68 -0.40 11.93
CA ASN A 464 13.65 -0.58 13.38
C ASN A 464 14.74 -1.59 13.76
N PRO A 465 15.56 -1.29 14.78
CA PRO A 465 16.50 -2.28 15.30
C PRO A 465 15.73 -3.54 15.72
N LEU A 466 16.33 -4.72 15.48
CA LEU A 466 15.70 -6.00 15.78
C LEU A 466 15.31 -6.06 17.26
N GLU A 467 14.06 -6.44 17.52
CA GLU A 467 13.52 -6.46 18.88
C GLU A 467 14.18 -7.59 19.68
N LYS A 468 14.60 -7.28 20.92
CA LYS A 468 15.08 -8.26 21.89
C LYS A 468 13.88 -8.78 22.68
N LEU A 469 13.69 -10.09 22.67
CA LEU A 469 12.61 -10.77 23.38
C LEU A 469 13.02 -11.00 24.84
N GLN A 470 12.20 -10.51 25.78
CA GLN A 470 12.33 -10.83 27.20
C GLN A 470 11.43 -12.00 27.56
N LEU A 471 11.98 -13.20 27.59
CA LEU A 471 11.23 -14.45 27.74
C LEU A 471 11.29 -14.97 29.18
N ILE A 472 10.17 -15.46 29.68
CA ILE A 472 10.08 -16.25 30.91
C ILE A 472 10.26 -17.73 30.54
N ILE A 473 11.25 -18.37 31.13
CA ILE A 473 11.53 -19.79 30.91
C ILE A 473 10.66 -20.62 31.85
N LEU A 474 9.86 -21.52 31.29
CA LEU A 474 8.95 -22.40 31.99
C LEU A 474 9.32 -23.87 31.69
N ARG A 475 9.47 -24.68 32.73
CA ARG A 475 9.80 -26.12 32.63
C ARG A 475 8.56 -26.97 32.86
N LEU A 476 8.39 -27.96 32.00
CA LEU A 476 7.37 -29.00 32.09
C LEU A 476 8.03 -30.38 32.19
N SER A 477 7.40 -31.28 32.94
CA SER A 477 7.73 -32.71 32.89
C SER A 477 6.94 -33.43 31.79
N MET A 478 7.44 -34.59 31.37
CA MET A 478 6.74 -35.45 30.40
C MET A 478 5.32 -35.83 30.83
N ASP A 479 5.11 -36.17 32.10
CA ASP A 479 3.77 -36.54 32.62
C ASP A 479 2.78 -35.36 32.53
N GLN A 480 3.24 -34.15 32.85
CA GLN A 480 2.41 -32.95 32.76
C GLN A 480 2.07 -32.61 31.29
N TYR A 481 3.03 -32.77 30.39
CA TYR A 481 2.81 -32.55 28.96
C TYR A 481 1.82 -33.56 28.38
N GLU A 482 2.00 -34.86 28.63
CA GLU A 482 1.08 -35.88 28.11
C GLU A 482 -0.36 -35.68 28.58
N ARG A 483 -0.56 -35.23 29.83
CA ARG A 483 -1.90 -34.96 30.39
C ARG A 483 -2.54 -33.68 29.87
N TYR A 484 -1.76 -32.63 29.61
CA TYR A 484 -2.28 -31.28 29.40
C TYR A 484 -1.85 -30.61 28.08
N HIS A 485 -1.18 -31.28 27.15
CA HIS A 485 -0.79 -30.69 25.85
C HIS A 485 -1.94 -30.13 25.00
N TYR A 486 -3.18 -30.50 25.32
CA TYR A 486 -4.42 -29.94 24.74
C TYR A 486 -5.01 -28.75 25.53
N ASP A 487 -4.60 -28.52 26.79
CA ASP A 487 -5.14 -27.49 27.69
C ASP A 487 -4.05 -26.47 28.07
N LYS A 488 -4.08 -25.31 27.39
CA LYS A 488 -3.05 -24.27 27.51
C LYS A 488 -3.01 -23.63 28.90
N ASP A 489 -4.16 -23.43 29.53
CA ASP A 489 -4.24 -22.74 30.82
C ASP A 489 -3.74 -23.62 31.95
N MET A 490 -4.00 -24.93 31.85
CA MET A 490 -3.50 -25.88 32.83
C MET A 490 -1.99 -26.09 32.72
N LEU A 491 -1.44 -26.19 31.49
CA LEU A 491 0.01 -26.27 31.30
C LEU A 491 0.75 -25.07 31.89
N ARG A 492 0.24 -23.85 31.67
CA ARG A 492 0.85 -22.62 32.21
C ARG A 492 0.86 -22.59 33.73
N LYS A 493 -0.19 -23.10 34.38
CA LYS A 493 -0.29 -23.18 35.85
C LYS A 493 0.63 -24.24 36.47
N VAL A 494 0.85 -25.33 35.74
CA VAL A 494 1.58 -26.51 36.21
C VAL A 494 3.08 -26.40 35.89
N ALA A 495 3.47 -25.54 34.95
CA ALA A 495 4.86 -25.32 34.59
C ALA A 495 5.67 -24.61 35.69
N ASN A 496 6.88 -25.11 35.92
CA ASN A 496 7.81 -24.55 36.89
C ASN A 496 8.59 -23.39 36.25
N LYS A 497 8.50 -22.19 36.84
CA LYS A 497 9.22 -21.03 36.34
C LYS A 497 10.70 -21.11 36.72
N LEU A 498 11.57 -21.20 35.71
CA LEU A 498 13.02 -21.31 35.89
C LEU A 498 13.71 -19.94 35.97
N GLY A 499 13.26 -18.95 35.18
CA GLY A 499 13.86 -17.62 35.19
C GLY A 499 13.47 -16.78 33.99
N ARG A 500 14.27 -15.73 33.71
CA ARG A 500 14.11 -14.85 32.56
C ARG A 500 15.36 -14.84 31.70
N ILE A 501 15.19 -14.69 30.39
CA ILE A 501 16.29 -14.55 29.43
C ILE A 501 15.95 -13.47 28.41
N GLU A 502 16.96 -12.70 28.03
CA GLU A 502 16.89 -11.75 26.92
C GLU A 502 17.57 -12.39 25.72
N ILE A 503 16.83 -12.55 24.62
CA ILE A 503 17.29 -13.20 23.39
C ILE A 503 16.97 -12.31 22.20
N GLU A 504 17.88 -12.22 21.24
CA GLU A 504 17.61 -11.53 19.98
C GLU A 504 16.61 -12.32 19.13
N SER A 505 15.65 -11.64 18.49
CA SER A 505 14.59 -12.31 17.74
C SER A 505 15.11 -13.19 16.59
N GLN A 506 16.26 -12.86 15.98
CA GLN A 506 16.88 -13.66 14.92
C GLN A 506 17.58 -14.95 15.38
N CYS A 507 17.68 -15.23 16.69
CA CYS A 507 18.32 -16.47 17.14
C CYS A 507 17.49 -17.70 16.76
N ASP A 508 18.14 -18.66 16.12
CA ASP A 508 17.59 -20.01 15.94
C ASP A 508 17.57 -20.77 17.27
N LEU A 509 16.79 -21.85 17.35
CA LEU A 509 16.67 -22.61 18.60
C LEU A 509 17.97 -23.31 19.04
N GLU A 510 18.89 -23.57 18.10
CA GLU A 510 20.19 -24.17 18.41
C GLU A 510 21.08 -23.20 19.18
N GLN A 511 21.14 -21.94 18.73
CA GLN A 511 21.78 -20.84 19.42
C GLN A 511 21.14 -20.57 20.78
N VAL A 512 19.79 -20.54 20.83
CA VAL A 512 19.07 -20.36 22.10
C VAL A 512 19.36 -21.49 23.08
N ARG A 513 19.44 -22.74 22.62
CA ARG A 513 19.82 -23.89 23.46
C ARG A 513 21.22 -23.71 24.04
N ASN A 514 22.19 -23.31 23.23
CA ASN A 514 23.56 -23.08 23.70
C ASN A 514 23.60 -21.97 24.78
N MET A 515 22.87 -20.87 24.57
CA MET A 515 22.74 -19.79 25.55
C MET A 515 22.07 -20.25 26.85
N LEU A 516 21.03 -21.07 26.75
CA LEU A 516 20.31 -21.61 27.91
C LEU A 516 21.18 -22.60 28.71
N ASN A 517 21.86 -23.52 28.02
CA ASN A 517 22.76 -24.47 28.65
C ASN A 517 23.92 -23.77 29.37
N ALA A 518 24.54 -22.75 28.74
CA ALA A 518 25.55 -21.92 29.39
C ALA A 518 25.00 -21.24 30.66
N LYS A 519 23.78 -20.68 30.60
CA LYS A 519 23.13 -20.08 31.79
C LYS A 519 22.79 -21.10 32.87
N PHE A 520 22.41 -22.33 32.50
CA PHE A 520 22.12 -23.41 33.46
C PHE A 520 23.41 -23.94 34.11
N GLU A 521 24.55 -23.87 33.42
CA GLU A 521 25.87 -24.26 33.95
C GLU A 521 26.50 -23.18 34.82
N GLU A 522 26.34 -21.90 34.48
CA GLU A 522 26.95 -20.77 35.21
C GLU A 522 26.21 -20.36 36.50
N SER A 523 24.92 -20.66 36.62
CA SER A 523 24.09 -20.12 37.70
C SER A 523 23.59 -21.19 38.67
N ILE A 524 24.02 -21.08 39.94
CA ILE A 524 23.59 -21.92 41.08
C ILE A 524 22.07 -21.80 41.35
N ALA A 525 21.41 -20.77 40.80
CA ALA A 525 19.99 -20.51 41.00
C ALA A 525 19.05 -21.30 40.07
N TYR A 526 19.57 -21.97 39.02
CA TYR A 526 18.75 -22.73 38.08
C TYR A 526 18.80 -24.24 38.41
N PRO A 527 17.65 -24.92 38.56
CA PRO A 527 17.59 -26.37 38.69
C PRO A 527 18.25 -27.06 37.49
N ARG A 528 19.07 -28.11 37.73
CA ARG A 528 19.65 -28.93 36.66
C ARG A 528 18.54 -29.45 35.73
N VAL A 529 18.72 -29.23 34.44
CA VAL A 529 17.85 -29.70 33.36
C VAL A 529 18.53 -30.92 32.71
N SER A 530 17.76 -31.94 32.31
CA SER A 530 18.31 -33.13 31.63
C SER A 530 19.03 -32.75 30.34
N GLN A 531 20.12 -33.43 29.96
CA GLN A 531 20.88 -33.12 28.73
C GLN A 531 20.04 -33.25 27.44
N ASP A 532 18.93 -33.98 27.48
CA ASP A 532 18.05 -34.25 26.33
C ASP A 532 16.71 -33.49 26.37
N TRP A 533 16.64 -32.33 27.05
CA TRP A 533 15.41 -31.51 27.07
C TRP A 533 15.02 -30.99 25.67
N CYS A 534 13.71 -30.81 25.40
CA CYS A 534 13.18 -30.34 24.11
C CYS A 534 12.45 -28.99 24.22
N PHE A 535 12.42 -28.20 23.14
CA PHE A 535 11.56 -27.02 23.06
C PHE A 535 10.10 -27.40 22.79
N ILE A 536 9.17 -26.58 23.28
CA ILE A 536 7.75 -26.72 22.97
C ILE A 536 7.25 -25.48 22.23
N ASP A 537 6.69 -25.69 21.04
CA ASP A 537 5.97 -24.69 20.26
C ASP A 537 4.60 -24.44 20.87
N CYS A 538 4.42 -23.27 21.50
CA CYS A 538 3.15 -22.85 22.10
C CYS A 538 2.32 -21.93 21.18
N CYS A 539 2.91 -21.48 20.06
CA CYS A 539 2.44 -20.38 19.24
C CYS A 539 1.78 -20.81 17.93
N THR A 540 2.21 -21.94 17.35
CA THR A 540 1.83 -22.36 15.99
C THR A 540 0.45 -22.97 15.89
N ALA A 541 -0.07 -23.56 16.96
CA ALA A 541 -1.34 -24.26 16.94
C ALA A 541 -2.12 -24.14 18.26
N GLU A 542 -3.34 -24.70 18.25
CA GLU A 542 -4.18 -24.82 19.46
C GLU A 542 -3.57 -25.75 20.51
N HIS A 543 -2.59 -26.57 20.13
CA HIS A 543 -1.91 -27.54 21.00
C HIS A 543 -0.42 -27.23 21.08
N TYR A 544 0.18 -27.61 22.20
CA TYR A 544 1.63 -27.52 22.40
C TYR A 544 2.31 -28.65 21.65
N PHE A 545 3.30 -28.33 20.81
CA PHE A 545 4.04 -29.33 20.04
C PHE A 545 5.50 -29.38 20.45
N ARG A 546 6.01 -30.58 20.72
CA ARG A 546 7.46 -30.78 20.90
C ARG A 546 8.19 -30.53 19.58
N ILE A 547 9.34 -29.87 19.67
CA ILE A 547 10.27 -29.69 18.56
C ILE A 547 11.39 -30.70 18.75
N ASP A 548 11.57 -31.59 17.77
CA ASP A 548 12.66 -32.56 17.80
C ASP A 548 13.99 -31.83 17.58
N ARG A 549 15.04 -32.27 18.27
CA ARG A 549 16.38 -31.64 18.24
C ARG A 549 16.93 -31.41 16.82
N ALA A 550 16.66 -32.33 15.90
CA ALA A 550 17.08 -32.22 14.50
C ALA A 550 16.38 -31.08 13.72
N GLN A 551 15.32 -30.49 14.26
CA GLN A 551 14.54 -29.41 13.62
C GLN A 551 14.84 -28.03 14.23
N GLU A 552 15.68 -27.94 15.26
CA GLU A 552 15.93 -26.68 15.99
C GLU A 552 16.53 -25.58 15.10
N HIS A 553 17.44 -25.92 14.20
CA HIS A 553 18.01 -25.00 13.21
C HIS A 553 16.99 -24.49 12.16
N LEU A 554 15.79 -25.08 12.10
CA LEU A 554 14.71 -24.68 11.19
C LEU A 554 13.67 -23.76 11.85
N HIS A 555 13.83 -23.51 13.16
CA HIS A 555 12.89 -22.72 13.96
C HIS A 555 13.62 -21.55 14.61
N TYR A 556 12.98 -20.38 14.57
CA TYR A 556 13.44 -19.20 15.29
C TYR A 556 12.70 -19.08 16.61
N ILE A 557 13.33 -18.39 17.58
CA ILE A 557 12.73 -18.23 18.91
C ILE A 557 11.34 -17.56 18.87
N CYS A 558 11.14 -16.60 17.95
CA CYS A 558 9.85 -15.92 17.73
C CYS A 558 8.74 -16.81 17.15
N ASP A 559 9.11 -17.96 16.59
CA ASP A 559 8.14 -18.93 16.07
C ASP A 559 7.42 -19.68 17.19
N ILE A 560 8.11 -19.86 18.33
CA ILE A 560 7.68 -20.78 19.39
C ILE A 560 7.33 -20.07 20.69
N ALA A 561 7.81 -18.84 20.89
CA ALA A 561 7.61 -18.06 22.10
C ALA A 561 7.25 -16.59 21.78
N VAL A 562 6.45 -15.98 22.66
CA VAL A 562 6.14 -14.53 22.65
C VAL A 562 6.69 -13.91 23.93
N ASP A 563 6.10 -14.28 25.09
CA ASP A 563 6.57 -13.87 26.42
C ASP A 563 7.10 -15.06 27.24
N GLU A 564 6.71 -16.28 26.85
CA GLU A 564 6.95 -17.51 27.60
C GLU A 564 7.59 -18.57 26.70
N LEU A 565 8.70 -19.13 27.16
CA LEU A 565 9.43 -20.20 26.50
C LEU A 565 9.30 -21.49 27.32
N TYR A 566 8.69 -22.51 26.72
CA TYR A 566 8.47 -23.79 27.38
C TYR A 566 9.55 -24.80 27.01
N ILE A 567 10.16 -25.40 28.03
CA ILE A 567 11.09 -26.53 27.88
C ILE A 567 10.46 -27.80 28.47
N LEU A 568 10.57 -28.89 27.73
CA LEU A 568 10.13 -30.22 28.15
C LEU A 568 11.33 -30.99 28.66
N ASP A 569 11.32 -31.32 29.95
CA ASP A 569 12.35 -32.13 30.57
C ASP A 569 11.91 -33.60 30.64
N HIS A 570 12.75 -34.48 30.10
CA HIS A 570 12.52 -35.92 30.03
C HIS A 570 12.80 -36.62 31.37
N GLU A 571 13.51 -35.99 32.31
CA GLU A 571 13.76 -36.56 33.64
C GLU A 571 13.00 -35.81 34.73
N ALA A 572 11.73 -36.20 34.88
CA ALA A 572 11.02 -36.03 36.14
C ALA A 572 10.14 -37.27 36.39
N ALA A 573 10.77 -38.43 36.39
CA ALA A 573 10.25 -39.63 37.02
C ALA A 573 11.36 -40.20 37.91
N THR A 574 11.03 -40.36 39.20
CA THR A 574 11.79 -41.06 40.25
C THR A 574 13.02 -40.36 40.85
N MET A 575 12.78 -39.60 41.93
CA MET A 575 13.56 -39.81 43.16
C MET A 575 12.86 -40.92 43.96
N PRO A 576 13.54 -42.05 44.20
CA PRO A 576 13.81 -42.41 45.58
C PRO A 576 15.27 -42.87 45.82
N GLN A 577 15.73 -42.56 47.02
CA GLN A 577 17.03 -42.95 47.58
C GLN A 577 17.21 -44.47 47.63
N THR A 578 18.31 -45.01 47.09
CA THR A 578 19.05 -46.16 47.67
C THR A 578 20.52 -46.14 47.20
N PRO A 579 21.48 -46.56 48.05
CA PRO A 579 22.91 -46.49 47.74
C PRO A 579 23.41 -47.82 47.19
N ASP A 580 23.36 -48.05 45.86
CA ASP A 580 24.02 -49.23 45.28
C ASP A 580 24.41 -49.10 43.78
N GLN A 581 24.43 -47.89 43.22
CA GLN A 581 24.84 -47.67 41.82
C GLN A 581 26.14 -46.86 41.66
N GLU A 582 27.04 -46.90 42.64
CA GLU A 582 28.38 -46.29 42.55
C GLU A 582 29.43 -47.17 41.82
N ARG A 583 29.10 -48.36 41.31
CA ARG A 583 30.10 -49.25 40.67
C ARG A 583 30.09 -49.33 39.15
N SER A 584 29.11 -48.76 38.46
CA SER A 584 29.02 -48.93 36.99
C SER A 584 29.37 -47.67 36.18
N PHE A 585 29.59 -46.52 36.83
CA PHE A 585 30.01 -45.27 36.16
C PHE A 585 31.53 -45.02 36.17
N ALA A 586 32.30 -45.73 37.02
CA ALA A 586 33.76 -45.63 37.07
C ALA A 586 34.48 -46.30 35.87
N ALA A 587 33.79 -47.13 35.08
CA ALA A 587 34.42 -47.91 33.99
C ALA A 587 34.35 -47.25 32.59
N TYR A 588 33.64 -46.12 32.43
CA TYR A 588 33.54 -45.42 31.13
C TYR A 588 34.36 -44.12 31.09
N SER A 589 34.71 -43.54 32.24
CA SER A 589 35.50 -42.31 32.34
C SER A 589 37.02 -42.51 32.15
N GLN A 590 37.51 -43.75 32.18
CA GLN A 590 38.94 -44.06 31.99
C GLN A 590 39.36 -44.33 30.53
N ARG A 591 38.49 -44.14 29.53
CA ARG A 591 38.82 -44.37 28.10
C ARG A 591 38.97 -43.13 27.23
N GLN A 592 38.89 -41.91 27.77
CA GLN A 592 39.11 -40.68 27.01
C GLN A 592 40.31 -39.82 27.46
N THR A 593 41.01 -40.19 28.52
CA THR A 593 42.22 -39.50 29.00
C THR A 593 43.52 -40.19 28.58
N GLN A 594 43.56 -40.79 27.39
CA GLN A 594 44.79 -41.41 26.87
C GLN A 594 45.04 -41.25 25.36
N ASN A 595 44.42 -40.28 24.68
CA ASN A 595 44.79 -39.96 23.28
C ASN A 595 45.30 -38.53 23.04
N ASP A 596 45.22 -37.60 24.00
CA ASP A 596 45.83 -36.25 23.89
C ASP A 596 47.22 -36.16 24.55
N ARG A 597 48.07 -37.17 24.35
CA ARG A 597 49.44 -37.15 24.89
C ARG A 597 50.51 -37.78 23.99
N ARG A 598 50.33 -37.67 22.66
CA ARG A 598 51.42 -37.86 21.67
C ARG A 598 51.21 -36.96 20.48
N ASN A 599 51.91 -35.82 20.49
CA ASN A 599 52.56 -35.17 19.34
C ASN A 599 52.76 -33.67 19.61
N ILE A 600 53.61 -33.37 20.59
CA ILE A 600 54.43 -32.16 20.60
C ILE A 600 55.82 -32.65 20.98
N GLU A 601 56.71 -32.82 19.99
CA GLU A 601 58.14 -32.50 20.05
C GLU A 601 58.83 -32.93 18.75
N HIS A 602 59.77 -32.07 18.30
CA HIS A 602 60.54 -32.05 17.04
C HIS A 602 59.84 -31.27 15.93
N GLY A 603 60.19 -30.03 15.57
CA GLY A 603 61.44 -29.25 15.69
C GLY A 603 61.59 -28.54 14.33
N GLU A 604 61.19 -27.28 14.22
CA GLU A 604 62.03 -26.06 14.23
C GLU A 604 62.96 -25.82 13.02
N ARG A 605 63.00 -24.53 12.60
CA ARG A 605 63.93 -23.82 11.70
C ARG A 605 63.58 -23.83 10.19
N SER A 606 63.70 -22.76 9.42
CA SER A 606 64.25 -21.39 9.58
C SER A 606 64.01 -20.61 8.28
N GLY A 607 64.01 -19.27 8.30
CA GLY A 607 64.42 -18.46 7.14
C GLY A 607 63.61 -17.20 6.86
N SER A 608 64.17 -16.06 7.26
CA SER A 608 63.86 -14.70 6.80
C SER A 608 64.57 -14.38 5.49
N THR A 609 63.96 -13.59 4.61
CA THR A 609 64.64 -12.55 3.79
C THR A 609 63.61 -11.56 3.23
N ASP A 610 64.08 -10.32 3.16
CA ASP A 610 63.45 -9.10 2.69
C ASP A 610 63.22 -9.03 1.16
N ASP A 611 62.54 -7.93 0.79
CA ASP A 611 62.69 -7.10 -0.41
C ASP A 611 61.78 -7.26 -1.65
N ASP A 612 61.39 -6.05 -2.09
CA ASP A 612 61.05 -5.54 -3.41
C ASP A 612 59.58 -5.34 -3.87
N GLU A 613 59.26 -4.04 -3.88
CA GLU A 613 58.34 -3.27 -4.73
C GLU A 613 58.04 -3.86 -6.12
N LEU A 614 56.80 -3.62 -6.59
CA LEU A 614 56.54 -3.12 -7.94
C LEU A 614 55.12 -2.52 -8.03
N GLU A 615 55.05 -1.19 -7.94
CA GLU A 615 53.97 -0.39 -8.52
C GLU A 615 54.21 -0.19 -10.03
N MET A 616 53.19 -0.47 -10.84
CA MET A 616 52.86 0.25 -12.09
C MET A 616 51.33 0.12 -12.24
N GLY A 617 50.49 1.15 -12.34
CA GLY A 617 50.71 2.49 -12.86
C GLY A 617 50.22 2.58 -14.30
N PHE A 618 48.92 2.83 -14.53
CA PHE A 618 48.46 3.56 -15.72
C PHE A 618 47.31 4.51 -15.38
N ARG A 619 47.60 5.79 -15.57
CA ARG A 619 46.71 6.95 -15.44
C ARG A 619 45.94 7.20 -16.75
N SER A 620 44.67 7.55 -16.57
CA SER A 620 43.86 8.60 -17.21
C SER A 620 44.10 9.02 -18.68
N ILE A 621 42.99 9.18 -19.41
CA ILE A 621 42.78 10.32 -20.32
C ILE A 621 41.48 11.04 -19.93
N LYS A 622 41.60 12.37 -19.79
CA LYS A 622 40.59 13.38 -19.40
C LYS A 622 39.78 13.88 -20.61
N VAL A 623 38.71 14.65 -20.33
CA VAL A 623 38.29 15.97 -20.91
C VAL A 623 36.76 16.08 -20.85
N GLN A 624 36.07 17.19 -20.51
CA GLN A 624 36.34 18.42 -19.74
C GLN A 624 34.99 18.91 -19.17
N LYS A 625 35.09 19.48 -17.97
CA LYS A 625 34.12 20.32 -17.22
C LYS A 625 33.61 21.53 -18.00
N TRP A 626 32.38 21.96 -17.72
CA TRP A 626 32.04 23.37 -17.47
C TRP A 626 31.00 23.51 -16.34
N LYS A 627 31.09 24.63 -15.62
CA LYS A 627 30.61 24.90 -14.25
C LYS A 627 29.17 25.45 -14.16
N SER A 628 28.50 25.02 -13.08
CA SER A 628 27.56 25.73 -12.17
C SER A 628 27.33 27.23 -12.34
N ARG A 629 26.05 27.64 -12.26
CA ARG A 629 25.56 28.80 -11.48
C ARG A 629 24.12 28.55 -11.01
N GLU A 630 23.92 28.47 -9.71
CA GLU A 630 22.68 28.84 -9.01
C GLU A 630 22.82 30.26 -8.42
N ASP A 631 21.66 30.88 -8.20
CA ASP A 631 21.32 32.04 -7.36
C ASP A 631 21.65 33.48 -7.82
N ARG A 632 20.59 34.17 -8.27
CA ARG A 632 20.07 35.46 -7.75
C ARG A 632 18.54 35.41 -7.82
N LEU A 633 17.84 35.31 -6.68
CA LEU A 633 17.33 36.41 -5.84
C LEU A 633 16.13 37.17 -6.46
N PHE A 634 14.99 36.98 -5.78
CA PHE A 634 13.72 37.69 -5.88
C PHE A 634 13.85 39.22 -5.86
N SER A 635 13.00 39.95 -6.60
CA SER A 635 12.14 41.01 -6.03
C SER A 635 11.07 41.46 -7.05
N PHE A 636 9.87 41.65 -6.52
CA PHE A 636 8.65 42.17 -7.14
C PHE A 636 8.81 43.58 -7.71
N ASN A 637 7.97 43.90 -8.69
CA ASN A 637 7.27 45.19 -8.75
C ASN A 637 5.88 44.99 -9.36
N GLU A 638 4.90 45.07 -8.47
CA GLU A 638 3.49 45.34 -8.74
C GLU A 638 3.32 46.88 -8.81
N GLU A 639 2.34 47.34 -9.57
CA GLU A 639 1.84 48.73 -9.68
C GLU A 639 2.63 49.74 -10.55
N VAL A 640 2.24 49.84 -11.84
CA VAL A 640 1.79 51.12 -12.46
C VAL A 640 0.69 50.80 -13.48
N PHE A 641 -0.52 51.31 -13.20
CA PHE A 641 -1.72 51.53 -14.04
C PHE A 641 -1.59 51.32 -15.57
N GLY A 642 -2.56 50.79 -16.30
CA GLY A 642 -3.99 50.63 -16.04
C GLY A 642 -4.76 50.47 -17.36
N TYR A 643 -6.06 50.19 -17.23
CA TYR A 643 -7.09 50.00 -18.26
C TYR A 643 -7.25 48.61 -18.89
N GLY A 644 -8.47 48.09 -18.72
CA GLY A 644 -9.15 47.44 -19.82
C GLY A 644 -9.33 45.94 -19.66
N PHE A 645 -10.44 45.57 -19.04
CA PHE A 645 -11.17 44.37 -19.41
C PHE A 645 -11.23 44.28 -20.95
N SER A 646 -10.59 43.28 -21.54
CA SER A 646 -10.96 42.78 -22.85
C SER A 646 -10.74 41.27 -22.86
N SER A 647 -11.80 40.55 -23.18
CA SER A 647 -11.75 39.17 -23.63
C SER A 647 -10.59 39.01 -24.62
N VAL A 648 -9.57 38.21 -24.28
CA VAL A 648 -8.58 37.78 -25.28
C VAL A 648 -9.31 36.87 -26.26
N LEU A 649 -9.85 37.49 -27.31
CA LEU A 649 -10.13 36.83 -28.57
C LEU A 649 -8.80 36.24 -29.03
N GLU A 650 -8.71 34.91 -29.03
CA GLU A 650 -7.63 34.14 -29.63
C GLU A 650 -7.37 34.69 -31.05
N GLN A 651 -6.24 35.36 -31.27
CA GLN A 651 -5.90 35.86 -32.59
C GLN A 651 -5.49 34.67 -33.46
N THR A 652 -6.13 34.50 -34.62
CA THR A 652 -5.73 33.48 -35.61
C THR A 652 -4.81 34.10 -36.64
N SER A 653 -3.66 33.48 -36.94
CA SER A 653 -2.70 34.02 -37.91
C SER A 653 -2.09 32.92 -38.79
N ASP A 654 -1.98 33.22 -40.09
CA ASP A 654 -1.25 32.39 -41.07
C ASP A 654 0.23 32.21 -40.69
N ALA A 655 0.80 33.12 -39.88
CA ALA A 655 2.17 33.03 -39.40
C ALA A 655 2.42 31.76 -38.54
N VAL A 656 1.44 31.32 -37.75
CA VAL A 656 1.54 30.10 -36.93
C VAL A 656 1.63 28.87 -37.83
N LEU A 657 0.90 28.87 -38.95
CA LEU A 657 0.92 27.79 -39.94
C LEU A 657 2.24 27.76 -40.71
N LEU A 658 2.76 28.93 -41.08
CA LEU A 658 4.06 29.05 -41.75
C LEU A 658 5.21 28.58 -40.85
N ALA A 659 5.21 28.94 -39.56
CA ALA A 659 6.20 28.45 -38.60
C ALA A 659 6.12 26.93 -38.42
N ALA A 660 4.91 26.37 -38.40
CA ALA A 660 4.71 24.92 -38.34
C ALA A 660 5.14 24.20 -39.63
N GLN A 661 5.03 24.86 -40.79
CA GLN A 661 5.47 24.34 -42.07
C GLN A 661 7.00 24.38 -42.22
N SER A 662 7.64 25.49 -41.81
CA SER A 662 9.09 25.68 -41.90
C SER A 662 9.87 24.90 -40.85
N GLY A 663 9.23 24.47 -39.76
CA GLY A 663 9.89 23.77 -38.66
C GLY A 663 10.44 24.70 -37.58
N ASP A 664 10.14 26.00 -37.65
CA ASP A 664 10.66 27.00 -36.71
C ASP A 664 9.88 27.01 -35.39
N LEU A 665 10.38 26.21 -34.44
CA LEU A 665 9.81 26.10 -33.10
C LEU A 665 9.94 27.41 -32.30
N LEU A 666 10.98 28.20 -32.51
CA LEU A 666 11.19 29.44 -31.76
C LEU A 666 10.17 30.50 -32.18
N MET A 667 9.95 30.63 -33.48
CA MET A 667 8.90 31.49 -34.02
C MET A 667 7.50 31.04 -33.55
N LEU A 668 7.21 29.74 -33.61
CA LEU A 668 5.92 29.20 -33.16
C LEU A 668 5.67 29.42 -31.66
N ARG A 669 6.72 29.36 -30.83
CA ARG A 669 6.65 29.72 -29.40
C ARG A 669 6.39 31.19 -29.18
N ALA A 670 7.14 32.06 -29.85
CA ALA A 670 6.99 33.50 -29.73
C ALA A 670 5.58 33.96 -30.15
N LEU A 671 5.03 33.42 -31.24
CA LEU A 671 3.67 33.70 -31.66
C LEU A 671 2.63 33.18 -30.65
N HIS A 672 2.82 31.99 -30.11
CA HIS A 672 1.92 31.47 -29.07
C HIS A 672 1.96 32.32 -27.79
N GLU A 673 3.13 32.80 -27.37
CA GLU A 673 3.31 33.71 -26.23
C GLU A 673 2.69 35.10 -26.45
N GLN A 674 2.61 35.54 -27.70
CA GLN A 674 1.90 36.77 -28.10
C GLN A 674 0.36 36.60 -28.17
N GLY A 675 -0.17 35.42 -27.85
CA GLY A 675 -1.61 35.16 -27.81
C GLY A 675 -2.22 34.63 -29.12
N TYR A 676 -1.39 34.22 -30.10
CA TYR A 676 -1.89 33.58 -31.32
C TYR A 676 -2.31 32.12 -31.06
N SER A 677 -3.46 31.72 -31.59
CA SER A 677 -4.03 30.39 -31.37
C SER A 677 -3.33 29.30 -32.17
N LEU A 678 -2.91 28.24 -31.49
CA LEU A 678 -2.42 26.99 -32.11
C LEU A 678 -3.54 26.21 -32.83
N GLN A 679 -4.81 26.60 -32.64
CA GLN A 679 -5.96 26.04 -33.35
C GLN A 679 -6.25 26.74 -34.68
N SER A 680 -5.44 27.74 -35.05
CA SER A 680 -5.52 28.38 -36.36
C SER A 680 -5.46 27.32 -37.48
N ALA A 681 -6.33 27.47 -38.48
CA ALA A 681 -6.43 26.58 -39.62
C ALA A 681 -6.47 27.41 -40.91
N ASN A 682 -5.86 26.90 -41.99
CA ASN A 682 -5.94 27.53 -43.29
C ASN A 682 -7.34 27.33 -43.93
N LYS A 683 -7.55 27.89 -45.13
CA LYS A 683 -8.79 27.72 -45.92
C LYS A 683 -9.18 26.26 -46.19
N LYS A 684 -8.22 25.33 -46.08
CA LYS A 684 -8.41 23.88 -46.26
C LYS A 684 -8.73 23.15 -44.95
N GLY A 685 -8.85 23.86 -43.82
CA GLY A 685 -9.04 23.27 -42.50
C GLY A 685 -7.78 22.66 -41.88
N GLN A 686 -6.60 22.87 -42.47
CA GLN A 686 -5.34 22.31 -41.97
C GLN A 686 -4.73 23.22 -40.90
N THR A 687 -4.49 22.63 -39.73
CA THR A 687 -3.89 23.30 -38.57
C THR A 687 -2.37 23.16 -38.55
N ALA A 688 -1.70 23.89 -37.65
CA ALA A 688 -0.26 23.77 -37.39
C ALA A 688 0.17 22.30 -37.14
N LEU A 689 -0.67 21.52 -36.47
CA LEU A 689 -0.40 20.11 -36.19
C LEU A 689 -0.38 19.26 -37.48
N HIS A 690 -1.24 19.55 -38.47
CA HIS A 690 -1.24 18.85 -39.75
C HIS A 690 0.06 19.10 -40.52
N PHE A 691 0.53 20.34 -40.57
CA PHE A 691 1.80 20.71 -41.21
C PHE A 691 3.00 20.07 -40.50
N ALA A 692 3.04 20.13 -39.17
CA ALA A 692 4.11 19.51 -38.40
C ALA A 692 4.18 17.99 -38.61
N CYS A 693 3.03 17.31 -38.72
CA CYS A 693 2.97 15.88 -39.04
C CYS A 693 3.42 15.58 -40.47
N LYS A 694 3.00 16.37 -41.46
CA LYS A 694 3.39 16.22 -42.87
C LYS A 694 4.90 16.32 -43.06
N TYR A 695 5.52 17.34 -42.47
CA TYR A 695 6.94 17.67 -42.65
C TYR A 695 7.88 17.05 -41.60
N ASN A 696 7.37 16.19 -40.71
CA ASN A 696 8.16 15.47 -39.69
C ASN A 696 8.77 16.35 -38.58
N HIS A 697 8.14 17.46 -38.23
CA HIS A 697 8.64 18.39 -37.21
C HIS A 697 8.26 17.93 -35.80
N LYS A 698 8.97 16.93 -35.29
CA LYS A 698 8.67 16.26 -34.01
C LYS A 698 8.59 17.23 -32.82
N ASP A 699 9.42 18.26 -32.78
CA ASP A 699 9.46 19.17 -31.63
C ASP A 699 8.31 20.19 -31.63
N ILE A 700 7.80 20.56 -32.80
CA ILE A 700 6.54 21.31 -32.93
C ILE A 700 5.35 20.42 -32.56
N VAL A 701 5.34 19.14 -32.96
CA VAL A 701 4.30 18.18 -32.55
C VAL A 701 4.28 18.05 -31.03
N LYS A 702 5.43 17.85 -30.37
CA LYS A 702 5.53 17.79 -28.90
C LYS A 702 5.03 19.08 -28.25
N TYR A 703 5.50 20.24 -28.72
CA TYR A 703 5.11 21.53 -28.16
C TYR A 703 3.60 21.77 -28.29
N THR A 704 3.03 21.47 -29.46
CA THR A 704 1.60 21.62 -29.74
C THR A 704 0.77 20.67 -28.89
N ILE A 705 1.16 19.40 -28.74
CA ILE A 705 0.47 18.43 -27.88
C ILE A 705 0.51 18.86 -26.39
N LEU A 706 1.62 19.47 -25.95
CA LEU A 706 1.81 19.89 -24.55
C LEU A 706 1.07 21.19 -24.18
N ARG A 707 0.76 22.05 -25.16
CA ARG A 707 0.22 23.40 -24.94
C ARG A 707 -1.17 23.63 -25.52
N ALA A 708 -1.59 22.87 -26.54
CA ALA A 708 -2.89 23.05 -27.16
C ALA A 708 -4.00 22.22 -26.49
N SER A 709 -5.25 22.59 -26.77
CA SER A 709 -6.43 21.87 -26.30
C SER A 709 -6.53 20.47 -26.94
N ARG A 710 -7.09 19.48 -26.20
CA ARG A 710 -7.28 18.11 -26.71
C ARG A 710 -8.15 18.02 -27.97
N ARG A 711 -8.95 19.07 -28.25
CA ARG A 711 -9.79 19.14 -29.45
C ARG A 711 -8.93 19.22 -30.72
N LEU A 712 -7.77 19.88 -30.67
CA LEU A 712 -6.88 20.05 -31.82
C LEU A 712 -6.38 18.74 -32.41
N ILE A 713 -6.15 17.72 -31.57
CA ILE A 713 -5.57 16.43 -31.97
C ILE A 713 -6.48 15.67 -32.95
N ASN A 714 -7.79 15.84 -32.81
CA ASN A 714 -8.81 15.15 -33.60
C ASN A 714 -9.55 16.08 -34.59
N MET A 715 -9.05 17.30 -34.80
CA MET A 715 -9.55 18.15 -35.88
C MET A 715 -9.21 17.50 -37.22
N ALA A 716 -10.20 17.42 -38.09
CA ALA A 716 -10.04 16.95 -39.46
C ALA A 716 -9.92 18.15 -40.41
N ASP A 717 -9.11 18.03 -41.46
CA ASP A 717 -9.13 18.98 -42.55
C ASP A 717 -10.42 18.89 -43.38
N ASN A 718 -10.72 19.94 -44.13
CA ASN A 718 -11.97 20.04 -44.90
C ASN A 718 -11.86 19.40 -46.29
N GLU A 719 -10.65 19.14 -46.82
CA GLU A 719 -10.47 18.65 -48.19
C GLU A 719 -10.58 17.13 -48.29
N ARG A 720 -10.02 16.42 -47.32
CA ARG A 720 -9.92 14.95 -47.28
C ARG A 720 -10.54 14.36 -46.02
N GLY A 721 -10.92 15.18 -45.03
CA GLY A 721 -11.40 14.69 -43.73
C GLY A 721 -10.29 14.02 -42.92
N GLN A 722 -9.03 14.31 -43.23
CA GLN A 722 -7.89 13.69 -42.56
C GLN A 722 -7.59 14.42 -41.26
N THR A 723 -7.39 13.65 -40.20
CA THR A 723 -6.82 14.14 -38.93
C THR A 723 -5.30 14.19 -38.99
N ALA A 724 -4.65 14.82 -38.01
CA ALA A 724 -3.18 14.79 -37.89
C ALA A 724 -2.59 13.36 -37.91
N LEU A 725 -3.32 12.37 -37.37
CA LEU A 725 -2.91 10.97 -37.38
C LEU A 725 -3.00 10.35 -38.79
N HIS A 726 -3.99 10.70 -39.59
CA HIS A 726 -4.07 10.29 -41.00
C HIS A 726 -2.90 10.87 -41.79
N VAL A 727 -2.56 12.14 -41.58
CA VAL A 727 -1.42 12.79 -42.26
C VAL A 727 -0.10 12.15 -41.86
N ALA A 728 0.10 11.85 -40.57
CA ALA A 728 1.28 11.13 -40.10
C ALA A 728 1.38 9.71 -40.68
N ALA A 729 0.26 9.00 -40.77
CA ALA A 729 0.16 7.67 -41.36
C ALA A 729 0.43 7.66 -42.87
N GLU A 730 -0.11 8.64 -43.61
CA GLU A 730 0.08 8.79 -45.04
C GLU A 730 1.53 9.09 -45.44
N HIS A 731 2.31 9.71 -44.54
CA HIS A 731 3.72 10.06 -44.79
C HIS A 731 4.71 9.14 -44.05
N GLY A 732 4.24 8.01 -43.51
CA GLY A 732 5.10 7.01 -42.84
C GLY A 732 5.78 7.51 -41.55
N ARG A 733 5.21 8.50 -40.87
CA ARG A 733 5.83 9.15 -39.70
C ARG A 733 5.59 8.36 -38.41
N ARG A 734 6.25 7.20 -38.28
CA ARG A 734 6.08 6.27 -37.14
C ARG A 734 6.14 6.94 -35.77
N ASP A 735 7.20 7.71 -35.49
CA ASP A 735 7.37 8.36 -34.18
C ASP A 735 6.27 9.38 -33.88
N ILE A 736 5.80 10.10 -34.90
CA ILE A 736 4.72 11.08 -34.77
C ILE A 736 3.38 10.36 -34.55
N SER A 737 3.12 9.27 -35.27
CA SER A 737 1.95 8.41 -35.03
C SER A 737 1.94 7.85 -33.60
N VAL A 738 3.09 7.48 -33.05
CA VAL A 738 3.23 7.07 -31.64
C VAL A 738 2.89 8.22 -30.70
N MET A 739 3.45 9.42 -30.94
CA MET A 739 3.18 10.62 -30.12
C MET A 739 1.70 11.02 -30.16
N LEU A 740 1.05 11.00 -31.31
CA LEU A 740 -0.36 11.35 -31.48
C LEU A 740 -1.29 10.32 -30.82
N VAL A 741 -1.03 9.03 -31.00
CA VAL A 741 -1.80 7.95 -30.33
C VAL A 741 -1.65 8.05 -28.81
N ALA A 742 -0.44 8.32 -28.30
CA ALA A 742 -0.21 8.56 -26.88
C ALA A 742 -0.94 9.80 -26.36
N ALA A 743 -1.12 10.82 -27.20
CA ALA A 743 -1.85 12.04 -26.89
C ALA A 743 -3.39 11.90 -26.99
N GLY A 744 -3.90 10.73 -27.40
CA GLY A 744 -5.34 10.45 -27.50
C GLY A 744 -5.97 10.71 -28.87
N ALA A 745 -5.20 10.62 -29.95
CA ALA A 745 -5.73 10.65 -31.31
C ALA A 745 -6.67 9.46 -31.58
N ASN A 746 -7.80 9.72 -32.24
CA ASN A 746 -8.78 8.70 -32.60
C ASN A 746 -8.27 7.82 -33.76
N ILE A 747 -7.98 6.56 -33.45
CA ILE A 747 -7.47 5.56 -34.40
C ILE A 747 -8.60 5.04 -35.33
N GLU A 748 -9.86 5.16 -34.91
CA GLU A 748 -11.04 4.74 -35.67
C GLU A 748 -11.66 5.87 -36.50
N ALA A 749 -11.06 7.07 -36.48
CA ALA A 749 -11.53 8.17 -37.31
C ALA A 749 -11.44 7.78 -38.79
N ARG A 750 -12.48 8.09 -39.57
CA ARG A 750 -12.52 7.81 -41.00
C ARG A 750 -12.37 9.11 -41.78
N ASP A 751 -11.50 9.10 -42.77
CA ASP A 751 -11.39 10.17 -43.76
C ASP A 751 -12.60 10.16 -44.74
N LEU A 752 -12.67 11.12 -45.66
CA LEU A 752 -13.76 11.20 -46.65
C LEU A 752 -13.79 10.01 -47.62
N SER A 753 -12.68 9.27 -47.75
CA SER A 753 -12.61 8.03 -48.53
C SER A 753 -13.00 6.79 -47.70
N GLY A 754 -13.40 6.98 -46.44
CA GLY A 754 -13.79 5.91 -45.52
C GLY A 754 -12.61 5.17 -44.89
N ASN A 755 -11.37 5.59 -45.15
CA ASN A 755 -10.16 4.94 -44.64
C ASN A 755 -9.87 5.41 -43.21
N THR A 756 -9.45 4.48 -42.35
CA THR A 756 -8.83 4.80 -41.06
C THR A 756 -7.35 5.14 -41.25
N PRO A 757 -6.66 5.77 -40.28
CA PRO A 757 -5.22 6.01 -40.39
C PRO A 757 -4.41 4.74 -40.65
N MET A 758 -4.86 3.58 -40.12
CA MET A 758 -4.25 2.28 -40.40
C MET A 758 -4.39 1.89 -41.88
N MET A 759 -5.60 2.03 -42.44
CA MET A 759 -5.85 1.78 -43.86
C MET A 759 -5.08 2.76 -44.75
N THR A 760 -4.96 4.03 -44.36
CA THR A 760 -4.15 5.02 -45.08
C THR A 760 -2.67 4.64 -45.10
N ALA A 761 -2.10 4.20 -43.98
CA ALA A 761 -0.71 3.71 -43.92
C ALA A 761 -0.53 2.45 -44.78
N PHE A 762 -1.49 1.52 -44.75
CA PHE A 762 -1.45 0.29 -45.53
C PHE A 762 -1.52 0.55 -47.04
N ASN A 763 -2.45 1.41 -47.48
CA ASN A 763 -2.60 1.80 -48.89
C ASN A 763 -1.39 2.57 -49.45
N LYS A 764 -0.54 3.12 -48.58
CA LYS A 764 0.72 3.80 -48.93
C LYS A 764 1.96 2.92 -48.69
N GLU A 765 1.76 1.63 -48.40
CA GLU A 765 2.82 0.64 -48.17
C GLU A 765 3.72 0.95 -46.96
N PHE A 766 3.24 1.76 -46.01
CA PHE A 766 3.92 2.03 -44.73
C PHE A 766 3.57 0.98 -43.68
N TYR A 767 4.02 -0.26 -43.93
CA TYR A 767 3.67 -1.44 -43.13
C TYR A 767 4.01 -1.28 -41.64
N GLU A 768 5.13 -0.63 -41.28
CA GLU A 768 5.49 -0.43 -39.86
C GLU A 768 4.46 0.42 -39.10
N VAL A 769 3.89 1.45 -39.74
CA VAL A 769 2.87 2.31 -39.14
C VAL A 769 1.52 1.60 -39.14
N ALA A 770 1.20 0.87 -40.22
CA ALA A 770 -0.02 0.07 -40.31
C ALA A 770 -0.06 -1.01 -39.22
N THR A 771 1.02 -1.79 -39.05
CA THR A 771 1.14 -2.81 -38.00
C THR A 771 1.08 -2.18 -36.61
N TYR A 772 1.72 -1.02 -36.39
CA TYR A 772 1.60 -0.31 -35.11
C TYR A 772 0.15 0.08 -34.80
N LEU A 773 -0.57 0.67 -35.76
CA LEU A 773 -1.95 1.11 -35.58
C LEU A 773 -2.92 -0.08 -35.45
N GLU A 774 -2.71 -1.15 -36.22
CA GLU A 774 -3.45 -2.42 -36.11
C GLU A 774 -3.29 -3.05 -34.73
N CYS A 775 -2.06 -3.16 -34.22
CA CYS A 775 -1.81 -3.65 -32.86
C CYS A 775 -2.53 -2.81 -31.80
N LYS A 776 -2.63 -1.50 -32.00
CA LYS A 776 -3.35 -0.60 -31.09
C LYS A 776 -4.87 -0.74 -31.23
N GLN A 777 -5.38 -0.94 -32.43
CA GLN A 777 -6.81 -1.18 -32.70
C GLN A 777 -7.29 -2.50 -32.07
N ILE A 778 -6.54 -3.60 -32.22
CA ILE A 778 -6.84 -4.89 -31.58
C ILE A 778 -6.83 -4.76 -30.05
N PHE A 779 -5.89 -4.01 -29.50
CA PHE A 779 -5.83 -3.73 -28.05
C PHE A 779 -7.04 -2.93 -27.55
N ILE A 780 -7.61 -2.03 -28.37
CA ILE A 780 -8.86 -1.32 -28.06
C ILE A 780 -10.06 -2.27 -28.17
N PHE A 781 -10.14 -3.09 -29.21
CA PHE A 781 -11.25 -4.03 -29.43
C PHE A 781 -11.34 -5.10 -28.31
N LEU A 782 -10.21 -5.65 -27.85
CA LEU A 782 -10.15 -6.58 -26.72
C LEU A 782 -10.60 -5.97 -25.39
N LYS A 783 -10.57 -4.64 -25.24
CA LYS A 783 -11.17 -3.97 -24.08
C LYS A 783 -12.70 -3.91 -24.16
N CYS A 784 -13.29 -3.96 -25.35
CA CYS A 784 -14.74 -3.84 -25.56
C CYS A 784 -15.46 -5.21 -25.54
N THR A 785 -14.83 -6.29 -25.98
CA THR A 785 -15.45 -7.64 -25.99
C THR A 785 -15.44 -8.35 -24.65
N HIS A 786 -14.65 -7.89 -23.67
CA HIS A 786 -14.73 -8.36 -22.28
C HIS A 786 -15.76 -7.60 -21.43
N ALA A 787 -16.64 -6.81 -22.06
CA ALA A 787 -17.68 -6.02 -21.41
C ALA A 787 -19.13 -6.44 -21.77
N THR A 788 -19.32 -7.61 -22.37
CA THR A 788 -20.64 -8.24 -22.59
C THR A 788 -20.76 -9.54 -21.83
#